data_AF-M2AAQ1-F1
#
_entry.id   AF-M2AAQ1-F1
#
_cell.length_a   1.000
_cell.length_b   1.000
_cell.length_c   1.000
_cell.angle_alpha   90.00
_cell.angle_beta   90.00
_cell.angle_gamma   90.00
#
_symmetry.space_group_name_H-M   'P 1'
#
loop_
_entity.id
_entity.type
_entity.pdbx_description
1 polymer ?
#
loop_
_entity_poly.entity_id
_entity_poly.type
_entity_poly.pdbx_seq_one_letter_code
_entity_poly.pdbx_strand_id
1 'polypeptide(L)'
;MKRQAIFFKCIFLIIILISISISCKKSPSEKNESADEITKSVNLSETAKEDRSSTKADEEAPENENTPAIVYNSDYEIRHNPPMNIYFETEQPFPSAHKKYLNESMAFKAVPDQYVKAKRTAVVGSDVCYFYPKISLKTDADLNKLKKGTLIPFGTILAIDEKPIENEDKTEHGTSLFHFEENQNWFYTATWLGKEGMVFGSDLEGLDADPEQNKITALLYKTNGVFDSFYPITGYKYLSEEQQETLIKDKLIFQKVSKNEYYLGTETPDDMISLYQNYGVNLRNKISPNNEKTPIFITTDLISHSKHLIFDKAMQDIEEQIFIVRLKDLTDIFLKELEKVNTENFITAPEETKTKAVFYFQTAKALLETAPIKKENEYSSKSKGYYVYEETDKNKIIEKYPEAVQEEVELILNAAGSSSSPVFTFENGKEIIQDYSRYIVRGHYTKNGILSTYFRTMLWFSSIDFPMTNRKNMSGKNFEAVSEMQAIGLLIAEITKSNQTIFTIWSDIYNPISDIVGLSDDLSFYDLIPFLRNYNIGDFNTWVSNEDNLMEFRNKAEQNLKKPFMNSSAMSWKLFGQRFVFDSYIQEEATFPNVEDRFIPSGLDVMKVLGSKAADKILASSEYEKYPGLKENLTRLQNGLMAEPGKKFGQTYYSTVLNEIALQVRFEKGAGFYFTESEAWNKKALLSAHGTWAELRHDTLLYAVMGGVAECGGDGIERPTFRTKPIPEPIHYIEPNLPFWRNAALSIKYFASIVKQYKLIRPTSIERIESFAAICDKAASITEKEIQNKNISLQDIRWIPTIANELAKLVLEFTHGYVDDKDELKMALIADVFKIGSTSLQVGTGIPYRIYVPLNDAQGGKRIAVGYCFSYYEFLQPSNDLYTDKTWKGLVYNYGELEDKKPEWSKNIMMPAE
;
A
#
# COMPACT_ATOMS: atom_id res chain seq x y z
N MET A 1 28.01 25.62 -25.66
CA MET A 1 28.81 26.24 -24.58
C MET A 1 28.82 27.78 -24.62
N LYS A 2 29.59 28.51 -25.46
CA LYS A 2 29.71 30.00 -25.32
C LYS A 2 28.45 30.87 -25.58
N ARG A 3 27.33 30.33 -26.09
CA ARG A 3 26.06 31.10 -26.26
C ARG A 3 25.12 31.07 -25.04
N GLN A 4 25.11 30.01 -24.22
CA GLN A 4 24.19 29.89 -23.08
C GLN A 4 24.49 30.90 -21.94
N ALA A 5 25.77 31.21 -21.71
CA ALA A 5 26.20 32.13 -20.65
C ALA A 5 25.77 33.61 -20.89
N ILE A 6 25.37 33.97 -22.11
CA ILE A 6 24.88 35.33 -22.42
C ILE A 6 23.39 35.46 -22.06
N PHE A 7 22.60 34.41 -22.31
CA PHE A 7 21.15 34.40 -22.07
C PHE A 7 20.81 34.62 -20.58
N PHE A 8 21.52 33.94 -19.67
CA PHE A 8 21.35 34.11 -18.22
C PHE A 8 21.66 35.52 -17.72
N LYS A 9 22.61 36.25 -18.33
CA LYS A 9 22.93 37.62 -17.92
C LYS A 9 21.88 38.64 -18.35
N CYS A 10 21.14 38.40 -19.42
CA CYS A 10 20.05 39.28 -19.85
C CYS A 10 18.84 39.17 -18.89
N ILE A 11 18.49 37.96 -18.45
CA ILE A 11 17.35 37.74 -17.54
C ILE A 11 17.58 38.40 -16.17
N PHE A 12 18.78 38.25 -15.60
CA PHE A 12 19.10 38.80 -14.28
C PHE A 12 19.02 40.35 -14.22
N LEU A 13 19.25 41.04 -15.35
CA LEU A 13 19.16 42.50 -15.42
C LEU A 13 17.71 43.02 -15.45
N ILE A 14 16.77 42.23 -15.97
CA ILE A 14 15.35 42.60 -16.08
C ILE A 14 14.68 42.56 -14.71
N ILE A 15 15.02 41.56 -13.88
CA ILE A 15 14.44 41.38 -12.54
C ILE A 15 14.74 42.60 -11.64
N ILE A 16 15.98 43.11 -11.66
CA ILE A 16 16.41 44.25 -10.82
C ILE A 16 15.68 45.55 -11.17
N LEU A 17 15.26 45.73 -12.43
CA LEU A 17 14.55 46.95 -12.89
C LEU A 17 13.08 47.00 -12.45
N ILE A 18 12.48 45.87 -12.08
CA ILE A 18 11.08 45.80 -11.63
C ILE A 18 10.97 46.17 -10.13
N SER A 19 12.03 45.95 -9.34
CA SER A 19 12.04 46.11 -7.88
C SER A 19 12.05 47.54 -7.33
N ILE A 20 12.06 48.59 -8.18
CA ILE A 20 12.29 49.99 -7.75
C ILE A 20 10.99 50.83 -7.73
N SER A 21 9.89 50.31 -8.28
CA SER A 21 8.66 51.09 -8.55
C SER A 21 7.50 50.77 -7.60
N ILE A 22 7.64 51.09 -6.31
CA ILE A 22 6.55 51.49 -5.37
C ILE A 22 7.18 52.05 -4.08
N SER A 23 6.79 53.26 -3.67
CA SER A 23 7.16 53.86 -2.38
C SER A 23 6.26 55.05 -2.03
N CYS A 24 6.25 55.47 -0.75
CA CYS A 24 5.29 56.40 -0.09
C CYS A 24 3.87 55.80 0.17
N LYS A 25 3.15 56.11 1.26
CA LYS A 25 3.35 57.13 2.33
C LYS A 25 2.57 56.81 3.66
N LYS A 26 3.30 56.75 4.79
CA LYS A 26 3.00 57.29 6.16
C LYS A 26 1.59 57.24 6.83
N SER A 27 1.44 56.38 7.88
CA SER A 27 1.27 56.69 9.35
C SER A 27 0.14 57.63 9.91
N PRO A 28 -0.14 57.70 11.26
CA PRO A 28 -0.33 56.65 12.31
C PRO A 28 -1.36 57.00 13.46
N SER A 29 -1.70 56.04 14.36
CA SER A 29 -2.15 56.22 15.78
C SER A 29 -2.55 54.85 16.38
N GLU A 30 -2.50 54.43 17.65
CA GLU A 30 -1.93 54.79 18.98
C GLU A 30 -2.87 54.17 20.06
N LYS A 31 -2.36 53.26 20.93
CA LYS A 31 -2.75 53.06 22.37
C LYS A 31 -4.17 52.51 22.73
N ASN A 32 -4.44 51.86 23.89
CA ASN A 32 -3.63 51.29 25.00
C ASN A 32 -4.40 50.19 25.79
N GLU A 33 -3.69 49.41 26.63
CA GLU A 33 -3.97 48.90 28.01
C GLU A 33 -5.43 48.83 28.58
N SER A 34 -5.83 47.92 29.50
CA SER A 34 -5.21 46.76 30.20
C SER A 34 -6.24 46.06 31.16
N ALA A 35 -5.93 44.84 31.68
CA ALA A 35 -6.09 44.35 33.09
C ALA A 35 -7.38 44.62 33.94
N ASP A 36 -7.83 43.79 34.89
CA ASP A 36 -7.49 42.43 35.38
C ASP A 36 -8.56 41.91 36.40
N GLU A 37 -8.56 40.60 36.71
CA GLU A 37 -8.74 39.90 38.04
C GLU A 37 -9.83 40.33 39.11
N ILE A 38 -10.32 39.55 40.10
CA ILE A 38 -10.24 38.10 40.48
C ILE A 38 -11.42 37.62 41.41
N THR A 39 -11.71 36.32 41.34
CA THR A 39 -12.45 35.33 42.19
C THR A 39 -13.23 35.62 43.52
N LYS A 40 -14.16 34.68 43.83
CA LYS A 40 -14.55 34.07 45.16
C LYS A 40 -15.43 34.91 46.14
N SER A 41 -16.10 34.37 47.18
CA SER A 41 -16.77 33.07 47.57
C SER A 41 -17.19 33.15 49.08
N VAL A 42 -17.95 32.31 49.81
CA VAL A 42 -18.65 31.00 49.66
C VAL A 42 -19.65 30.80 50.86
N ASN A 43 -20.50 29.75 50.86
CA ASN A 43 -21.21 29.12 52.03
C ASN A 43 -22.40 29.90 52.70
N LEU A 44 -23.28 29.30 53.54
CA LEU A 44 -23.36 27.96 54.20
C LEU A 44 -24.82 27.55 54.58
N SER A 45 -24.98 26.30 55.09
CA SER A 45 -26.05 25.75 55.98
C SER A 45 -27.31 25.06 55.35
N GLU A 46 -27.97 24.02 55.94
CA GLU A 46 -27.49 22.90 56.79
C GLU A 46 -28.53 21.77 57.09
N THR A 47 -28.04 20.58 57.49
CA THR A 47 -28.66 19.49 58.32
C THR A 47 -29.84 18.57 57.86
N ALA A 48 -29.69 17.27 58.21
CA ALA A 48 -30.66 16.13 58.32
C ALA A 48 -31.41 15.64 57.05
N LYS A 49 -31.50 14.35 56.65
CA LYS A 49 -31.85 13.04 57.31
C LYS A 49 -33.35 12.95 57.72
N GLU A 50 -34.11 11.87 57.44
CA GLU A 50 -33.72 10.45 57.30
C GLU A 50 -34.71 9.55 56.49
N ASP A 51 -34.18 8.50 55.83
CA ASP A 51 -34.75 7.18 55.40
C ASP A 51 -35.90 7.02 54.34
N ARG A 52 -35.85 5.87 53.63
CA ARG A 52 -36.86 5.07 52.87
C ARG A 52 -37.23 5.32 51.39
N SER A 53 -36.66 4.40 50.58
CA SER A 53 -37.32 3.47 49.63
C SER A 53 -37.87 3.91 48.25
N SER A 54 -37.44 3.10 47.26
CA SER A 54 -38.18 2.62 46.06
C SER A 54 -38.59 3.59 44.94
N THR A 55 -37.74 3.58 43.89
CA THR A 55 -38.09 3.40 42.46
C THR A 55 -38.98 4.41 41.72
N LYS A 56 -38.30 5.11 40.80
CA LYS A 56 -38.71 5.54 39.44
C LYS A 56 -39.64 6.75 39.28
N ALA A 57 -39.47 7.32 38.08
CA ALA A 57 -40.28 8.31 37.37
C ALA A 57 -39.94 9.79 37.63
N ASP A 58 -40.20 10.58 36.59
CA ASP A 58 -40.46 12.03 36.58
C ASP A 58 -39.29 12.99 36.95
N GLU A 59 -39.09 14.16 36.34
CA GLU A 59 -39.48 14.67 35.01
C GLU A 59 -38.60 15.91 34.65
N GLU A 60 -38.91 16.57 33.53
CA GLU A 60 -38.12 17.63 32.85
C GLU A 60 -37.94 18.97 33.60
N ALA A 61 -36.85 19.68 33.30
CA ALA A 61 -36.79 21.16 33.22
C ALA A 61 -35.47 21.64 32.56
N PRO A 62 -35.47 22.69 31.74
CA PRO A 62 -36.20 22.77 30.47
C PRO A 62 -35.26 23.07 29.29
N GLU A 63 -35.48 22.43 28.14
CA GLU A 63 -34.78 22.81 26.89
C GLU A 63 -35.35 24.11 26.29
N ASN A 64 -34.50 24.89 25.64
CA ASN A 64 -34.93 26.08 24.89
C ASN A 64 -33.98 26.41 23.73
N GLU A 65 -34.01 25.61 22.66
CA GLU A 65 -33.53 26.06 21.36
C GLU A 65 -34.33 25.40 20.22
N ASN A 66 -35.24 26.18 19.61
CA ASN A 66 -36.10 25.72 18.52
C ASN A 66 -35.30 25.54 17.22
N THR A 67 -34.69 24.37 17.05
CA THR A 67 -34.19 23.90 15.75
C THR A 67 -35.14 22.82 15.22
N PRO A 68 -35.88 23.04 14.12
CA PRO A 68 -36.83 22.05 13.62
C PRO A 68 -36.09 20.82 13.08
N ALA A 69 -36.18 19.71 13.81
CA ALA A 69 -35.60 18.43 13.39
C ALA A 69 -36.28 17.92 12.11
N ILE A 70 -35.57 18.04 10.98
CA ILE A 70 -36.02 17.50 9.69
C ILE A 70 -35.92 15.97 9.77
N VAL A 71 -37.05 15.31 9.98
CA VAL A 71 -37.17 13.85 9.88
C VAL A 71 -37.09 13.47 8.39
N TYR A 72 -35.92 13.04 7.96
CA TYR A 72 -35.73 12.52 6.60
C TYR A 72 -36.49 11.19 6.43
N ASN A 73 -37.15 11.02 5.29
CA ASN A 73 -37.88 9.80 4.96
C ASN A 73 -36.91 8.76 4.38
N SER A 74 -37.01 7.51 4.85
CA SER A 74 -35.91 6.51 4.87
C SER A 74 -35.37 5.97 3.53
N ASP A 75 -35.84 6.49 2.39
CA ASP A 75 -35.52 5.96 1.06
C ASP A 75 -34.24 6.58 0.45
N TYR A 76 -33.68 7.62 1.07
CA TYR A 76 -32.56 8.43 0.55
C TYR A 76 -31.45 8.64 1.58
N GLU A 77 -31.15 7.62 2.38
CA GLU A 77 -29.96 7.59 3.25
C GLU A 77 -28.80 6.81 2.59
N ILE A 78 -27.56 7.21 2.90
CA ILE A 78 -26.37 6.51 2.41
C ILE A 78 -26.24 5.19 3.19
N ARG A 79 -26.28 4.06 2.47
CA ARG A 79 -26.16 2.72 3.07
C ARG A 79 -24.70 2.38 3.38
N HIS A 80 -24.18 2.96 4.47
CA HIS A 80 -22.84 2.70 4.96
C HIS A 80 -22.72 1.36 5.71
N ASN A 81 -21.55 0.71 5.59
CA ASN A 81 -21.07 -0.21 6.62
C ASN A 81 -20.86 0.54 7.95
N PRO A 82 -21.17 -0.06 9.12
CA PRO A 82 -20.95 0.58 10.40
C PRO A 82 -19.45 0.87 10.63
N PRO A 83 -19.09 2.01 11.25
CA PRO A 83 -17.69 2.34 11.52
C PRO A 83 -16.98 1.28 12.37
N MET A 84 -15.71 1.01 12.06
CA MET A 84 -14.92 0.02 12.79
C MET A 84 -14.28 0.58 14.07
N ASN A 85 -14.29 -0.26 15.11
CA ASN A 85 -13.39 -0.12 16.25
C ASN A 85 -11.95 -0.48 15.85
N ILE A 86 -11.23 0.50 15.31
CA ILE A 86 -9.80 0.44 15.03
C ILE A 86 -8.98 0.23 16.31
N TYR A 87 -7.79 -0.37 16.20
CA TYR A 87 -6.79 -0.26 17.27
C TYR A 87 -5.93 0.98 16.99
N PHE A 88 -6.00 1.98 17.88
CA PHE A 88 -5.17 3.18 17.81
C PHE A 88 -4.57 3.49 19.18
N GLU A 89 -3.47 2.82 19.50
CA GLU A 89 -2.64 3.16 20.66
C GLU A 89 -1.88 4.45 20.36
N THR A 90 -1.99 5.49 21.20
CA THR A 90 -1.34 6.81 21.00
C THR A 90 0.15 6.81 21.39
N GLU A 91 0.56 5.89 22.27
CA GLU A 91 1.95 5.45 22.44
C GLU A 91 1.96 3.92 22.57
N GLN A 92 2.95 3.26 21.96
CA GLN A 92 3.10 1.80 22.04
C GLN A 92 3.48 1.40 23.48
N PRO A 93 2.82 0.40 24.11
CA PRO A 93 3.11 -0.01 25.48
C PRO A 93 4.50 -0.64 25.56
N PHE A 94 5.42 0.04 26.25
CA PHE A 94 6.83 -0.37 26.30
C PHE A 94 7.00 -1.84 26.73
N PRO A 95 7.67 -2.69 25.91
CA PRO A 95 7.76 -4.14 26.11
C PRO A 95 8.68 -4.49 27.28
N SER A 96 8.14 -4.44 28.50
CA SER A 96 8.89 -4.55 29.77
C SER A 96 9.77 -5.81 29.87
N ALA A 97 9.36 -6.92 29.24
CA ALA A 97 10.12 -8.17 29.19
C ALA A 97 11.42 -8.06 28.36
N HIS A 98 11.47 -7.19 27.35
CA HIS A 98 12.62 -6.95 26.49
C HIS A 98 13.62 -5.91 27.04
N LYS A 99 13.25 -5.15 28.08
CA LYS A 99 14.06 -4.08 28.70
C LYS A 99 15.51 -4.46 29.01
N LYS A 100 15.75 -5.72 29.40
CA LYS A 100 17.07 -6.27 29.73
C LYS A 100 18.05 -6.30 28.54
N TYR A 101 17.54 -6.39 27.30
CA TYR A 101 18.36 -6.56 26.10
C TYR A 101 18.88 -5.24 25.52
N LEU A 102 18.14 -4.14 25.71
CA LEU A 102 18.36 -2.88 24.98
C LEU A 102 19.76 -2.28 25.16
N ASN A 103 20.30 -2.43 26.37
CA ASN A 103 21.61 -1.92 26.78
C ASN A 103 22.77 -2.89 26.48
N GLU A 104 22.53 -4.05 25.86
CA GLU A 104 23.62 -4.97 25.48
C GLU A 104 24.39 -4.42 24.26
N SER A 105 25.71 -4.35 24.39
CA SER A 105 26.61 -3.98 23.29
C SER A 105 26.65 -5.07 22.23
N MET A 106 26.59 -4.68 20.95
CA MET A 106 26.79 -5.60 19.85
C MET A 106 28.28 -5.87 19.64
N ALA A 107 28.67 -7.14 19.62
CA ALA A 107 30.02 -7.59 19.30
C ALA A 107 29.96 -9.01 18.72
N PHE A 108 30.75 -9.27 17.68
CA PHE A 108 30.83 -10.58 17.04
C PHE A 108 31.93 -11.45 17.67
N LYS A 109 31.63 -12.74 17.89
CA LYS A 109 32.64 -13.78 18.16
C LYS A 109 32.92 -14.56 16.87
N ALA A 110 34.17 -14.96 16.64
CA ALA A 110 34.50 -15.87 15.55
C ALA A 110 33.80 -17.23 15.70
N VAL A 111 33.41 -17.84 14.58
CA VAL A 111 32.83 -19.19 14.55
C VAL A 111 33.91 -20.21 14.97
N PRO A 112 33.67 -21.11 15.95
CA PRO A 112 34.70 -22.03 16.44
C PRO A 112 35.17 -23.04 15.37
N ASP A 113 36.46 -22.99 15.01
CA ASP A 113 37.07 -23.87 14.00
C ASP A 113 37.36 -25.31 14.48
N GLN A 114 37.24 -25.54 15.79
CA GLN A 114 37.59 -26.80 16.47
C GLN A 114 39.03 -27.29 16.18
N TYR A 115 39.93 -26.38 15.78
CA TYR A 115 41.31 -26.64 15.35
C TYR A 115 41.44 -27.54 14.10
N VAL A 116 40.38 -27.75 13.31
CA VAL A 116 40.42 -28.60 12.12
C VAL A 116 40.73 -27.77 10.87
N LYS A 117 41.93 -27.97 10.30
CA LYS A 117 42.37 -27.33 9.04
C LYS A 117 42.67 -28.39 7.99
N ALA A 118 41.64 -28.80 7.26
CA ALA A 118 41.71 -29.75 6.14
C ALA A 118 40.87 -29.25 4.96
N LYS A 119 41.20 -29.70 3.74
CA LYS A 119 40.45 -29.33 2.53
C LYS A 119 39.02 -29.86 2.50
N ARG A 120 38.78 -31.03 3.11
CA ARG A 120 37.47 -31.65 3.25
C ARG A 120 37.24 -31.98 4.72
N THR A 121 36.03 -31.70 5.17
CA THR A 121 35.58 -32.02 6.53
C THR A 121 34.18 -32.59 6.49
N ALA A 122 33.75 -33.19 7.59
CA ALA A 122 32.34 -33.48 7.84
C ALA A 122 32.04 -33.32 9.34
N VAL A 123 30.77 -33.22 9.71
CA VAL A 123 30.32 -33.09 11.11
C VAL A 123 29.67 -34.37 11.58
N VAL A 124 29.96 -34.79 12.82
CA VAL A 124 29.26 -35.91 13.45
C VAL A 124 27.78 -35.55 13.71
N GLY A 125 26.89 -36.11 12.89
CA GLY A 125 25.43 -35.88 12.88
C GLY A 125 24.61 -37.02 13.49
N SER A 126 25.25 -37.90 14.27
CA SER A 126 24.67 -39.11 14.85
C SER A 126 25.20 -39.36 16.27
N ASP A 127 24.34 -39.85 17.17
CA ASP A 127 24.70 -40.20 18.55
C ASP A 127 25.54 -41.49 18.66
N VAL A 128 25.66 -42.25 17.57
CA VAL A 128 26.35 -43.55 17.51
C VAL A 128 27.56 -43.54 16.56
N CYS A 129 28.11 -42.37 16.24
CA CYS A 129 29.30 -42.28 15.39
C CYS A 129 30.55 -42.81 16.12
N TYR A 130 31.15 -43.88 15.60
CA TYR A 130 32.36 -44.49 16.14
C TYR A 130 33.59 -44.25 15.26
N PHE A 131 34.72 -43.96 15.91
CA PHE A 131 36.06 -43.94 15.32
C PHE A 131 36.69 -45.34 15.41
N TYR A 132 36.93 -45.95 14.25
CA TYR A 132 37.55 -47.28 14.13
C TYR A 132 39.05 -47.15 13.81
N PRO A 133 39.91 -48.06 14.29
CA PRO A 133 41.31 -48.10 13.87
C PRO A 133 41.44 -48.33 12.36
N LYS A 134 42.39 -47.62 11.71
CA LYS A 134 42.65 -47.74 10.27
C LYS A 134 43.06 -49.17 9.91
N ILE A 135 42.26 -49.85 9.09
CA ILE A 135 42.50 -51.21 8.56
C ILE A 135 42.16 -51.25 7.07
N SER A 136 42.64 -52.28 6.36
CA SER A 136 42.23 -52.51 4.97
C SER A 136 40.83 -53.11 4.93
N LEU A 137 39.82 -52.28 4.60
CA LEU A 137 38.51 -52.74 4.13
C LEU A 137 38.53 -52.79 2.60
N LYS A 138 38.03 -53.89 2.03
CA LYS A 138 37.87 -54.11 0.58
C LYS A 138 36.55 -54.78 0.23
N THR A 139 35.97 -55.54 1.15
CA THR A 139 34.76 -56.36 0.98
C THR A 139 33.85 -56.18 2.19
N ASP A 140 32.55 -56.46 2.09
CA ASP A 140 31.65 -56.49 3.25
C ASP A 140 32.10 -57.56 4.27
N ALA A 141 32.76 -58.63 3.80
CA ALA A 141 33.39 -59.63 4.67
C ALA A 141 34.49 -59.05 5.57
N ASP A 142 35.17 -57.95 5.18
CA ASP A 142 36.20 -57.28 5.98
C ASP A 142 35.63 -56.51 7.18
N LEU A 143 34.33 -56.17 7.18
CA LEU A 143 33.69 -55.46 8.29
C LEU A 143 33.78 -56.25 9.61
N ASN A 144 33.85 -57.59 9.53
CA ASN A 144 34.12 -58.48 10.67
C ASN A 144 35.49 -58.24 11.35
N LYS A 145 36.41 -57.50 10.71
CA LYS A 145 37.73 -57.13 11.25
C LYS A 145 37.69 -55.83 12.05
N LEU A 146 36.57 -55.08 12.01
CA LEU A 146 36.39 -53.86 12.80
C LEU A 146 36.33 -54.21 14.29
N LYS A 147 37.33 -53.73 15.03
CA LYS A 147 37.32 -53.77 16.50
C LYS A 147 36.34 -52.71 17.01
N LYS A 148 35.79 -52.90 18.22
CA LYS A 148 34.92 -51.92 18.89
C LYS A 148 35.53 -50.51 18.82
N GLY A 149 34.85 -49.61 18.11
CA GLY A 149 35.30 -48.23 17.91
C GLY A 149 35.18 -47.37 19.17
N THR A 150 35.78 -46.19 19.11
CA THR A 150 35.67 -45.16 20.16
C THR A 150 34.58 -44.16 19.78
N LEU A 151 33.60 -43.91 20.64
CA LEU A 151 32.51 -42.99 20.33
C LEU A 151 33.04 -41.56 20.12
N ILE A 152 32.65 -40.92 19.03
CA ILE A 152 32.97 -39.51 18.73
C ILE A 152 31.82 -38.63 19.23
N PRO A 153 32.07 -37.52 19.95
CA PRO A 153 31.01 -36.62 20.38
C PRO A 153 30.23 -36.01 19.21
N PHE A 154 28.91 -35.93 19.35
CA PHE A 154 28.01 -35.22 18.44
C PHE A 154 28.45 -33.75 18.21
N GLY A 155 28.34 -33.25 16.97
CA GLY A 155 28.81 -31.90 16.60
C GLY A 155 30.34 -31.74 16.55
N THR A 156 31.12 -32.83 16.56
CA THR A 156 32.56 -32.80 16.27
C THR A 156 32.80 -32.60 14.78
N ILE A 157 33.71 -31.69 14.40
CA ILE A 157 34.23 -31.60 13.03
C ILE A 157 35.36 -32.61 12.87
N LEU A 158 35.35 -33.36 11.77
CA LEU A 158 36.40 -34.31 11.39
C LEU A 158 37.04 -33.89 10.08
N ALA A 159 38.37 -33.99 9.98
CA ALA A 159 39.06 -33.98 8.69
C ALA A 159 38.92 -35.36 8.05
N ILE A 160 38.50 -35.41 6.77
CA ILE A 160 38.28 -36.66 6.03
C ILE A 160 39.01 -36.66 4.68
N ASP A 161 39.34 -37.85 4.17
CA ASP A 161 40.01 -38.00 2.87
C ASP A 161 39.13 -37.53 1.68
N GLU A 162 39.78 -37.08 0.60
CA GLU A 162 39.11 -36.64 -0.63
C GLU A 162 38.29 -37.77 -1.29
N LYS A 163 38.61 -39.05 -1.03
CA LYS A 163 37.87 -40.22 -1.53
C LYS A 163 37.34 -41.11 -0.38
N PRO A 164 36.13 -41.68 -0.53
CA PRO A 164 35.70 -42.80 0.29
C PRO A 164 36.58 -44.04 0.08
N ILE A 165 36.55 -44.96 1.03
CA ILE A 165 37.04 -46.33 0.84
C ILE A 165 36.04 -47.06 -0.06
N GLU A 166 36.48 -47.52 -1.23
CA GLU A 166 35.64 -48.22 -2.21
C GLU A 166 35.46 -49.70 -1.81
N ASN A 167 34.22 -50.21 -1.84
CA ASN A 167 33.95 -51.64 -1.73
C ASN A 167 34.20 -52.33 -3.10
N GLU A 168 34.95 -53.42 -3.09
CA GLU A 168 35.27 -54.26 -4.25
C GLU A 168 34.15 -55.26 -4.58
N ASP A 169 33.23 -55.53 -3.63
CA ASP A 169 32.01 -56.32 -3.81
C ASP A 169 30.95 -55.54 -4.62
N LYS A 170 31.23 -55.31 -5.91
CA LYS A 170 30.36 -54.53 -6.80
C LYS A 170 29.06 -55.25 -7.11
N THR A 171 27.94 -54.56 -6.92
CA THR A 171 26.61 -55.03 -7.34
C THR A 171 26.48 -55.04 -8.87
N GLU A 172 25.46 -55.73 -9.39
CA GLU A 172 25.10 -55.76 -10.82
C GLU A 172 24.66 -54.38 -11.37
N HIS A 173 24.58 -53.36 -10.51
CA HIS A 173 24.30 -51.96 -10.86
C HIS A 173 25.46 -51.00 -10.54
N GLY A 174 26.65 -51.53 -10.19
CA GLY A 174 27.90 -50.77 -10.11
C GLY A 174 28.12 -49.96 -8.84
N THR A 175 27.28 -50.11 -7.81
CA THR A 175 27.47 -49.44 -6.51
C THR A 175 28.54 -50.13 -5.65
N SER A 176 29.28 -49.34 -4.86
CA SER A 176 30.44 -49.74 -4.05
C SER A 176 30.34 -49.32 -2.57
N LEU A 177 29.13 -49.41 -2.01
CA LEU A 177 28.84 -49.10 -0.60
C LEU A 177 29.13 -50.32 0.31
N PHE A 178 29.38 -50.07 1.59
CA PHE A 178 29.44 -51.11 2.63
C PHE A 178 28.09 -51.27 3.34
N HIS A 179 27.72 -52.50 3.68
CA HIS A 179 26.55 -52.85 4.47
C HIS A 179 26.91 -52.92 5.96
N PHE A 180 26.68 -51.83 6.69
CA PHE A 180 27.09 -51.70 8.09
C PHE A 180 25.94 -51.20 8.98
N GLU A 181 25.70 -51.90 10.09
CA GLU A 181 24.67 -51.58 11.10
C GLU A 181 23.31 -51.20 10.47
N GLU A 182 22.75 -52.16 9.72
CA GLU A 182 21.48 -52.09 8.96
C GLU A 182 21.40 -51.01 7.85
N ASN A 183 22.52 -50.38 7.50
CA ASN A 183 22.57 -49.23 6.58
C ASN A 183 23.66 -49.37 5.50
N GLN A 184 23.56 -48.58 4.43
CA GLN A 184 24.47 -48.62 3.27
C GLN A 184 25.16 -47.27 3.04
N ASN A 185 26.49 -47.22 3.15
CA ASN A 185 27.31 -46.04 2.79
C ASN A 185 28.80 -46.43 2.70
N TRP A 186 29.67 -45.49 2.37
CA TRP A 186 31.11 -45.67 2.43
C TRP A 186 31.67 -45.52 3.85
N PHE A 187 32.87 -46.07 4.08
CA PHE A 187 33.75 -45.61 5.15
C PHE A 187 34.68 -44.52 4.62
N TYR A 188 34.99 -43.54 5.46
CA TYR A 188 35.98 -42.51 5.18
C TYR A 188 37.17 -42.67 6.12
N THR A 189 38.40 -42.51 5.61
CA THR A 189 39.53 -42.19 6.50
C THR A 189 39.22 -40.86 7.19
N ALA A 190 39.45 -40.79 8.50
CA ALA A 190 39.31 -39.56 9.26
C ALA A 190 40.52 -39.33 10.18
N THR A 191 40.85 -38.06 10.41
CA THR A 191 41.77 -37.64 11.47
C THR A 191 40.99 -37.06 12.65
N TRP A 192 41.16 -37.66 13.83
CA TRP A 192 40.55 -37.20 15.08
C TRP A 192 41.59 -37.20 16.20
N LEU A 193 41.68 -36.09 16.95
CA LEU A 193 42.65 -35.90 18.04
C LEU A 193 44.11 -36.26 17.66
N GLY A 194 44.50 -35.93 16.42
CA GLY A 194 45.85 -36.19 15.89
C GLY A 194 46.14 -37.66 15.53
N LYS A 195 45.11 -38.51 15.42
CA LYS A 195 45.22 -39.92 15.01
C LYS A 195 44.42 -40.17 13.74
N GLU A 196 44.96 -40.99 12.84
CA GLU A 196 44.22 -41.53 11.70
C GLU A 196 43.38 -42.75 12.11
N GLY A 197 42.19 -42.85 11.52
CA GLY A 197 41.24 -43.95 11.69
C GLY A 197 40.21 -43.93 10.57
N MET A 198 39.07 -44.58 10.81
CA MET A 198 37.95 -44.64 9.87
C MET A 198 36.63 -44.34 10.58
N VAL A 199 35.69 -43.79 9.83
CA VAL A 199 34.32 -43.46 10.28
C VAL A 199 33.32 -43.86 9.21
N PHE A 200 32.10 -44.23 9.61
CA PHE A 200 31.04 -44.62 8.67
C PHE A 200 30.29 -43.38 8.17
N GLY A 201 30.10 -43.28 6.85
CA GLY A 201 29.56 -42.09 6.20
C GLY A 201 28.13 -41.73 6.63
N SER A 202 27.31 -42.69 7.04
CA SER A 202 25.92 -42.45 7.43
C SER A 202 25.76 -41.79 8.81
N ASP A 203 26.86 -41.60 9.54
CA ASP A 203 26.90 -40.88 10.82
C ASP A 203 27.45 -39.46 10.69
N LEU A 204 27.74 -39.05 9.45
CA LEU A 204 28.31 -37.76 9.09
C LEU A 204 27.31 -36.90 8.32
N GLU A 205 27.31 -35.62 8.65
CA GLU A 205 26.60 -34.55 7.96
C GLU A 205 27.60 -33.66 7.20
N GLY A 206 27.19 -33.06 6.09
CA GLY A 206 28.01 -32.10 5.34
C GLY A 206 29.21 -32.71 4.60
N LEU A 207 29.14 -33.99 4.23
CA LEU A 207 30.21 -34.72 3.48
C LEU A 207 30.68 -34.02 2.20
N ASP A 208 29.76 -33.29 1.55
CA ASP A 208 30.01 -32.54 0.30
C ASP A 208 29.84 -31.02 0.50
N ALA A 209 29.76 -30.56 1.75
CA ALA A 209 29.69 -29.15 2.11
C ALA A 209 31.08 -28.55 2.34
N ASP A 210 31.21 -27.23 2.18
CA ASP A 210 32.47 -26.52 2.41
C ASP A 210 32.89 -26.60 3.91
N PRO A 211 34.20 -26.61 4.24
CA PRO A 211 34.65 -26.59 5.63
C PRO A 211 34.09 -25.43 6.49
N GLU A 212 33.80 -24.27 5.90
CA GLU A 212 33.16 -23.15 6.60
C GLU A 212 31.68 -23.40 6.90
N GLN A 213 30.95 -24.04 5.97
CA GLN A 213 29.56 -24.50 6.22
C GLN A 213 29.54 -25.58 7.31
N ASN A 214 30.50 -26.51 7.29
CA ASN A 214 30.65 -27.54 8.31
C ASN A 214 30.91 -26.96 9.72
N LYS A 215 31.65 -25.84 9.85
CA LYS A 215 31.76 -25.14 11.15
C LYS A 215 30.42 -24.61 11.65
N ILE A 216 29.58 -24.06 10.76
CA ILE A 216 28.25 -23.56 11.10
C ILE A 216 27.32 -24.72 11.51
N THR A 217 27.30 -25.83 10.76
CA THR A 217 26.56 -27.06 11.15
C THR A 217 26.99 -27.56 12.54
N ALA A 218 28.29 -27.60 12.81
CA ALA A 218 28.81 -28.03 14.10
C ALA A 218 28.50 -27.03 15.25
N LEU A 219 28.43 -25.73 14.96
CA LEU A 219 27.96 -24.72 15.92
C LEU A 219 26.46 -24.91 16.22
N LEU A 220 25.61 -25.03 15.19
CA LEU A 220 24.17 -25.26 15.31
C LEU A 220 23.85 -26.50 16.16
N TYR A 221 24.53 -27.63 15.91
CA TYR A 221 24.38 -28.84 16.73
C TYR A 221 24.82 -28.66 18.19
N LYS A 222 25.85 -27.85 18.46
CA LYS A 222 26.35 -27.61 19.83
C LYS A 222 25.51 -26.63 20.64
N THR A 223 24.84 -25.69 19.98
CA THR A 223 23.98 -24.68 20.63
C THR A 223 22.49 -25.00 20.54
N ASN A 224 22.13 -26.09 19.87
CA ASN A 224 20.75 -26.42 19.49
C ASN A 224 20.05 -25.24 18.78
N GLY A 225 20.79 -24.47 17.97
CA GLY A 225 20.30 -23.30 17.22
C GLY A 225 20.14 -22.00 18.02
N VAL A 226 20.44 -21.96 19.33
CA VAL A 226 20.23 -20.78 20.19
C VAL A 226 21.57 -20.22 20.70
N PHE A 227 21.93 -19.00 20.28
CA PHE A 227 23.27 -18.44 20.54
C PHE A 227 23.32 -17.45 21.73
N ASP A 228 24.38 -17.54 22.53
CA ASP A 228 24.71 -16.62 23.64
C ASP A 228 25.34 -15.29 23.19
N SER A 229 25.78 -15.26 21.93
CA SER A 229 26.67 -14.27 21.30
C SER A 229 26.27 -14.09 19.84
N PHE A 230 26.49 -12.90 19.29
CA PHE A 230 26.44 -12.77 17.84
C PHE A 230 27.68 -13.45 17.23
N TYR A 231 27.45 -14.27 16.22
CA TYR A 231 28.47 -14.79 15.31
C TYR A 231 28.28 -14.08 13.95
N PRO A 232 29.34 -13.86 13.15
CA PRO A 232 29.28 -13.08 11.91
C PRO A 232 28.67 -13.90 10.77
N ILE A 233 27.49 -14.46 11.00
CA ILE A 233 26.79 -15.39 10.11
C ILE A 233 25.28 -15.12 10.10
N THR A 234 24.62 -15.47 9.00
CA THR A 234 23.16 -15.63 8.92
C THR A 234 22.85 -16.83 8.02
N GLY A 235 22.15 -17.83 8.57
CA GLY A 235 22.12 -19.17 7.97
C GLY A 235 23.54 -19.72 7.78
N TYR A 236 23.82 -20.27 6.60
CA TYR A 236 25.16 -20.74 6.21
C TYR A 236 26.10 -19.66 5.65
N LYS A 237 25.66 -18.40 5.54
CA LYS A 237 26.46 -17.31 4.98
C LYS A 237 27.22 -16.54 6.06
N TYR A 238 28.50 -16.25 5.83
CA TYR A 238 29.28 -15.29 6.61
C TYR A 238 29.03 -13.83 6.16
N LEU A 239 29.09 -12.91 7.12
CA LEU A 239 28.94 -11.46 6.92
C LEU A 239 30.31 -10.80 6.69
N SER A 240 30.39 -9.85 5.76
CA SER A 240 31.60 -9.06 5.53
C SER A 240 31.96 -8.19 6.74
N GLU A 241 33.20 -7.70 6.81
CA GLU A 241 33.63 -6.78 7.89
C GLU A 241 32.79 -5.48 7.87
N GLU A 242 32.49 -4.96 6.68
CA GLU A 242 31.61 -3.79 6.49
C GLU A 242 30.16 -4.04 6.95
N GLN A 243 29.60 -5.23 6.68
CA GLN A 243 28.29 -5.64 7.19
C GLN A 243 28.31 -5.75 8.73
N GLN A 244 29.40 -6.28 9.31
CA GLN A 244 29.57 -6.38 10.76
C GLN A 244 29.67 -5.00 11.43
N GLU A 245 30.48 -4.09 10.90
CA GLU A 245 30.60 -2.70 11.38
C GLU A 245 29.26 -1.96 11.30
N THR A 246 28.54 -2.09 10.18
CA THR A 246 27.22 -1.49 9.98
C THR A 246 26.20 -2.02 10.99
N LEU A 247 26.17 -3.34 11.26
CA LEU A 247 25.29 -3.92 12.28
C LEU A 247 25.65 -3.45 13.70
N ILE A 248 26.93 -3.30 14.04
CA ILE A 248 27.37 -2.79 15.35
C ILE A 248 26.96 -1.32 15.54
N LYS A 249 27.11 -0.49 14.50
CA LYS A 249 26.84 0.94 14.50
C LYS A 249 25.35 1.27 14.44
N ASP A 250 24.66 0.71 13.45
CA ASP A 250 23.30 1.11 13.05
C ASP A 250 22.23 0.08 13.43
N LYS A 251 22.61 -1.10 13.95
CA LYS A 251 21.69 -2.20 14.31
C LYS A 251 20.73 -2.64 13.20
N LEU A 252 21.02 -2.29 11.96
CA LEU A 252 20.25 -2.58 10.76
C LEU A 252 21.15 -2.37 9.55
N ILE A 253 21.11 -3.28 8.57
CA ILE A 253 21.61 -3.01 7.21
C ILE A 253 20.41 -2.80 6.30
N PHE A 254 20.49 -1.84 5.38
CA PHE A 254 19.75 -1.88 4.12
C PHE A 254 20.71 -2.35 3.02
N GLN A 255 20.32 -3.32 2.21
CA GLN A 255 21.11 -3.83 1.10
C GLN A 255 20.26 -3.82 -0.17
N LYS A 256 20.86 -3.40 -1.27
CA LYS A 256 20.27 -3.47 -2.60
C LYS A 256 20.05 -4.92 -3.01
N VAL A 257 18.88 -5.21 -3.58
CA VAL A 257 18.60 -6.48 -4.26
C VAL A 257 18.80 -6.31 -5.77
N SER A 258 19.45 -7.29 -6.38
CA SER A 258 19.54 -7.45 -7.83
C SER A 258 18.36 -8.28 -8.36
N LYS A 259 17.79 -7.86 -9.50
CA LYS A 259 16.72 -8.59 -10.21
C LYS A 259 17.10 -10.02 -10.67
N ASN A 260 18.35 -10.42 -10.48
CA ASN A 260 18.88 -11.75 -10.79
C ASN A 260 18.89 -12.69 -9.56
N GLU A 261 18.62 -12.19 -8.34
CA GLU A 261 18.65 -12.98 -7.08
C GLU A 261 17.34 -13.74 -6.82
N TYR A 262 16.30 -13.46 -7.58
CA TYR A 262 14.98 -14.06 -7.46
C TYR A 262 14.37 -14.24 -8.85
N TYR A 263 13.23 -14.92 -8.90
CA TYR A 263 12.52 -15.24 -10.13
C TYR A 263 11.04 -14.94 -9.93
N LEU A 264 10.35 -14.48 -10.98
CA LEU A 264 8.95 -14.07 -10.93
C LEU A 264 8.05 -15.01 -11.73
N GLY A 265 6.96 -15.51 -11.13
CA GLY A 265 5.95 -16.27 -11.85
C GLY A 265 4.72 -16.72 -11.07
N THR A 266 3.97 -17.68 -11.62
CA THR A 266 2.76 -18.25 -11.02
C THR A 266 2.99 -19.05 -9.73
N GLU A 267 4.22 -19.42 -9.36
CA GLU A 267 4.55 -19.86 -7.99
C GLU A 267 5.25 -18.77 -7.16
N THR A 268 5.55 -17.62 -7.76
CA THR A 268 6.43 -16.54 -7.29
C THR A 268 5.87 -15.16 -7.72
N PRO A 269 4.66 -14.77 -7.24
CA PRO A 269 3.80 -13.80 -7.95
C PRO A 269 4.08 -12.32 -7.64
N ASP A 270 5.22 -11.99 -7.04
CA ASP A 270 5.68 -10.63 -6.77
C ASP A 270 7.19 -10.65 -6.39
N ASP A 271 7.92 -9.54 -6.58
CA ASP A 271 9.30 -9.34 -6.14
C ASP A 271 9.46 -9.63 -4.65
N MET A 272 8.67 -8.99 -3.76
CA MET A 272 8.81 -9.10 -2.31
C MET A 272 8.36 -10.47 -1.79
N ILE A 273 7.25 -11.01 -2.32
CA ILE A 273 6.78 -12.36 -2.03
C ILE A 273 7.85 -13.38 -2.44
N SER A 274 8.41 -13.28 -3.65
CA SER A 274 9.48 -14.18 -4.13
C SER A 274 10.75 -14.09 -3.30
N LEU A 275 11.12 -12.87 -2.89
CA LEU A 275 12.28 -12.63 -2.03
C LEU A 275 12.14 -13.24 -0.65
N TYR A 276 10.92 -13.31 -0.08
CA TYR A 276 10.67 -14.10 1.13
C TYR A 276 10.59 -15.62 0.85
N GLN A 277 10.02 -16.04 -0.27
CA GLN A 277 9.99 -17.45 -0.68
C GLN A 277 11.40 -18.06 -0.92
N ASN A 278 12.41 -17.23 -1.21
CA ASN A 278 13.82 -17.63 -1.30
C ASN A 278 14.45 -18.13 0.02
N TYR A 279 13.81 -17.88 1.17
CA TYR A 279 14.25 -18.33 2.51
C TYR A 279 13.22 -19.25 3.17
N GLY A 280 11.94 -19.10 2.82
CA GLY A 280 10.87 -19.99 3.26
C GLY A 280 10.86 -21.34 2.53
N VAL A 281 10.07 -22.28 3.05
CA VAL A 281 9.80 -23.54 2.35
C VAL A 281 8.77 -23.26 1.24
N ASN A 282 9.26 -22.94 0.04
CA ASN A 282 8.38 -22.73 -1.12
C ASN A 282 7.77 -24.05 -1.62
N LEU A 283 6.83 -23.97 -2.58
CA LEU A 283 6.07 -25.11 -3.11
C LEU A 283 6.95 -26.24 -3.71
N ARG A 284 8.26 -26.00 -3.92
CA ARG A 284 9.24 -26.94 -4.47
C ARG A 284 10.25 -27.44 -3.42
N ASN A 285 10.06 -27.10 -2.14
CA ASN A 285 10.91 -27.48 -1.00
C ASN A 285 12.41 -27.16 -1.18
N LYS A 286 12.77 -26.15 -1.98
CA LYS A 286 14.17 -25.71 -2.15
C LYS A 286 14.38 -24.30 -1.65
N ILE A 287 14.95 -24.21 -0.46
CA ILE A 287 15.74 -23.05 -0.03
C ILE A 287 17.09 -23.13 -0.77
N SER A 288 17.69 -22.00 -1.16
CA SER A 288 19.07 -21.99 -1.66
C SER A 288 20.02 -22.52 -0.57
N PRO A 289 21.06 -23.33 -0.87
CA PRO A 289 22.01 -23.82 0.14
C PRO A 289 22.65 -22.71 0.98
N ASN A 290 22.79 -21.51 0.42
CA ASN A 290 23.33 -20.33 1.11
C ASN A 290 22.30 -19.63 2.02
N ASN A 291 21.00 -19.85 1.78
CA ASN A 291 19.86 -19.33 2.54
C ASN A 291 19.31 -20.35 3.55
N GLU A 292 19.79 -21.59 3.53
CA GLU A 292 19.30 -22.61 4.47
C GLU A 292 19.67 -22.23 5.90
N LYS A 293 18.76 -22.50 6.84
CA LYS A 293 18.84 -22.13 8.26
C LYS A 293 18.96 -20.62 8.52
N THR A 294 18.74 -19.75 7.54
CA THR A 294 18.63 -18.29 7.76
C THR A 294 17.40 -17.97 8.61
N PRO A 295 17.53 -17.28 9.76
CA PRO A 295 16.39 -16.75 10.48
C PRO A 295 15.69 -15.68 9.64
N ILE A 296 14.35 -15.72 9.59
CA ILE A 296 13.56 -14.76 8.81
C ILE A 296 12.93 -13.74 9.76
N PHE A 297 12.96 -12.47 9.37
CA PHE A 297 12.23 -11.37 9.99
C PHE A 297 11.07 -10.97 9.06
N ILE A 298 9.84 -11.35 9.41
CA ILE A 298 8.65 -10.98 8.62
C ILE A 298 8.26 -9.54 8.98
N THR A 299 8.37 -8.64 8.00
CA THR A 299 8.02 -7.23 8.16
C THR A 299 6.53 -6.97 7.97
N THR A 300 6.08 -5.81 8.45
CA THR A 300 4.78 -5.22 8.12
C THR A 300 4.63 -4.95 6.61
N ASP A 301 5.74 -4.64 5.94
CA ASP A 301 5.84 -4.30 4.52
C ASP A 301 5.26 -5.40 3.60
N LEU A 302 5.57 -6.67 3.89
CA LEU A 302 5.06 -7.82 3.13
C LEU A 302 3.53 -7.90 3.15
N ILE A 303 2.89 -7.49 4.26
CA ILE A 303 1.44 -7.52 4.41
C ILE A 303 0.79 -6.32 3.74
N SER A 304 1.36 -5.11 3.91
CA SER A 304 0.93 -3.93 3.16
C SER A 304 0.90 -4.22 1.66
N HIS A 305 2.02 -4.70 1.12
CA HIS A 305 2.17 -4.98 -0.31
C HIS A 305 1.22 -6.08 -0.79
N SER A 306 1.15 -7.20 -0.07
CA SER A 306 0.22 -8.30 -0.45
C SER A 306 -1.25 -7.89 -0.39
N LYS A 307 -1.61 -6.93 0.49
CA LYS A 307 -2.97 -6.38 0.59
C LYS A 307 -3.28 -5.40 -0.53
N HIS A 308 -2.32 -4.54 -0.89
CA HIS A 308 -2.37 -3.72 -2.09
C HIS A 308 -2.60 -4.61 -3.34
N LEU A 309 -1.77 -5.62 -3.59
CA LEU A 309 -1.91 -6.54 -4.73
C LEU A 309 -3.29 -7.23 -4.81
N ILE A 310 -3.88 -7.59 -3.68
CA ILE A 310 -5.21 -8.23 -3.61
C ILE A 310 -6.33 -7.20 -3.83
N PHE A 311 -6.20 -5.99 -3.30
CA PHE A 311 -7.18 -4.91 -3.45
C PHE A 311 -7.22 -4.37 -4.89
N ASP A 312 -6.05 -4.08 -5.47
CA ASP A 312 -5.85 -3.68 -6.87
C ASP A 312 -6.58 -4.65 -7.84
N LYS A 313 -6.26 -5.94 -7.75
CA LYS A 313 -6.82 -6.98 -8.65
C LYS A 313 -8.31 -7.23 -8.39
N ALA A 314 -8.78 -7.02 -7.16
CA ALA A 314 -10.20 -7.04 -6.85
C ALA A 314 -10.94 -5.82 -7.44
N MET A 315 -10.35 -4.62 -7.42
CA MET A 315 -10.92 -3.43 -8.04
C MET A 315 -11.00 -3.57 -9.56
N GLN A 316 -9.95 -4.09 -10.21
CA GLN A 316 -9.95 -4.45 -11.63
C GLN A 316 -11.16 -5.32 -12.02
N ASP A 317 -11.40 -6.41 -11.26
CA ASP A 317 -12.50 -7.34 -11.51
C ASP A 317 -13.88 -6.66 -11.36
N ILE A 318 -14.06 -5.83 -10.33
CA ILE A 318 -15.30 -5.08 -10.07
C ILE A 318 -15.55 -4.04 -11.18
N GLU A 319 -14.53 -3.30 -11.58
CA GLU A 319 -14.64 -2.23 -12.57
C GLU A 319 -14.96 -2.76 -13.95
N GLU A 320 -14.25 -3.80 -14.38
CA GLU A 320 -14.37 -4.40 -15.71
C GLU A 320 -15.65 -5.23 -15.87
N GLN A 321 -16.09 -5.95 -14.83
CA GLN A 321 -17.27 -6.83 -14.92
C GLN A 321 -18.57 -6.18 -14.45
N ILE A 322 -18.53 -5.22 -13.52
CA ILE A 322 -19.73 -4.71 -12.84
C ILE A 322 -19.92 -3.21 -13.04
N PHE A 323 -18.93 -2.37 -12.69
CA PHE A 323 -19.16 -0.92 -12.74
C PHE A 323 -19.32 -0.40 -14.16
N ILE A 324 -18.57 -0.88 -15.16
CA ILE A 324 -18.78 -0.44 -16.55
C ILE A 324 -20.17 -0.84 -17.08
N VAL A 325 -20.72 -1.99 -16.66
CA VAL A 325 -22.07 -2.43 -17.03
C VAL A 325 -23.13 -1.53 -16.37
N ARG A 326 -23.05 -1.32 -15.05
CA ARG A 326 -23.96 -0.41 -14.32
C ARG A 326 -23.87 1.03 -14.87
N LEU A 327 -22.68 1.48 -15.27
CA LEU A 327 -22.45 2.82 -15.83
C LEU A 327 -23.08 2.96 -17.23
N LYS A 328 -23.07 1.91 -18.04
CA LYS A 328 -23.81 1.84 -19.30
C LYS A 328 -25.32 1.85 -19.06
N ASP A 329 -25.83 1.00 -18.17
CA ASP A 329 -27.26 0.96 -17.82
C ASP A 329 -27.76 2.33 -17.34
N LEU A 330 -26.97 3.01 -16.50
CA LEU A 330 -27.23 4.37 -16.02
C LEU A 330 -27.26 5.40 -17.17
N THR A 331 -26.33 5.30 -18.12
CA THR A 331 -26.26 6.21 -19.28
C THR A 331 -27.43 6.00 -20.24
N ASP A 332 -27.77 4.74 -20.53
CA ASP A 332 -28.88 4.38 -21.43
C ASP A 332 -30.25 4.76 -20.82
N ILE A 333 -30.46 4.63 -19.51
CA ILE A 333 -31.71 5.11 -18.88
C ILE A 333 -31.79 6.64 -18.83
N PHE A 334 -30.68 7.37 -18.58
CA PHE A 334 -30.70 8.83 -18.62
C PHE A 334 -31.07 9.37 -20.00
N LEU A 335 -30.47 8.83 -21.07
CA LEU A 335 -30.81 9.22 -22.45
C LEU A 335 -32.30 8.98 -22.76
N LYS A 336 -32.83 7.81 -22.37
CA LYS A 336 -34.24 7.45 -22.55
C LYS A 336 -35.23 8.33 -21.78
N GLU A 337 -34.85 8.89 -20.63
CA GLU A 337 -35.69 9.87 -19.92
C GLU A 337 -35.52 11.28 -20.51
N LEU A 338 -34.32 11.64 -21.00
CA LEU A 338 -34.07 12.93 -21.68
C LEU A 338 -34.82 13.04 -23.02
N GLU A 339 -35.02 11.93 -23.74
CA GLU A 339 -35.88 11.86 -24.94
C GLU A 339 -37.32 12.32 -24.68
N LYS A 340 -37.81 12.22 -23.42
CA LYS A 340 -39.16 12.64 -23.02
C LYS A 340 -39.25 14.11 -22.62
N VAL A 341 -38.13 14.80 -22.42
CA VAL A 341 -38.15 16.24 -22.05
C VAL A 341 -38.76 17.04 -23.20
N ASN A 342 -39.70 17.92 -22.87
CA ASN A 342 -40.57 18.65 -23.81
C ASN A 342 -41.61 17.76 -24.55
N THR A 343 -41.99 16.60 -23.99
CA THR A 343 -43.15 15.80 -24.45
C THR A 343 -44.35 15.90 -23.49
N GLU A 344 -45.54 15.47 -23.92
CA GLU A 344 -46.76 15.55 -23.12
C GLU A 344 -46.66 14.75 -21.79
N ASN A 345 -47.05 15.38 -20.68
CA ASN A 345 -47.04 14.82 -19.32
C ASN A 345 -45.63 14.49 -18.77
N PHE A 346 -44.58 15.13 -19.28
CA PHE A 346 -43.23 15.07 -18.74
C PHE A 346 -42.68 16.48 -18.46
N ILE A 347 -41.45 16.58 -17.92
CA ILE A 347 -40.84 17.87 -17.58
C ILE A 347 -40.50 18.69 -18.84
N THR A 348 -40.75 20.00 -18.75
CA THR A 348 -40.41 21.01 -19.75
C THR A 348 -39.11 21.72 -19.38
N ALA A 349 -38.22 21.98 -20.35
CA ALA A 349 -36.95 22.68 -20.14
C ALA A 349 -36.50 23.41 -21.42
N PRO A 350 -35.58 24.40 -21.34
CA PRO A 350 -35.05 25.06 -22.54
C PRO A 350 -34.36 24.03 -23.45
N GLU A 351 -34.58 24.12 -24.76
CA GLU A 351 -34.10 23.08 -25.69
C GLU A 351 -32.55 23.01 -25.71
N GLU A 352 -31.84 24.13 -25.56
CA GLU A 352 -30.38 24.11 -25.38
C GLU A 352 -29.97 23.33 -24.12
N THR A 353 -30.58 23.62 -22.96
CA THR A 353 -30.33 22.90 -21.69
C THR A 353 -30.56 21.39 -21.83
N LYS A 354 -31.64 21.00 -22.51
CA LYS A 354 -31.94 19.60 -22.84
C LYS A 354 -30.90 19.00 -23.78
N THR A 355 -30.53 19.70 -24.86
CA THR A 355 -29.52 19.26 -25.83
C THR A 355 -28.16 19.06 -25.17
N LYS A 356 -27.72 19.97 -24.29
CA LYS A 356 -26.46 19.82 -23.54
C LYS A 356 -26.51 18.66 -22.55
N ALA A 357 -27.64 18.44 -21.87
CA ALA A 357 -27.84 17.26 -21.03
C ALA A 357 -27.78 15.95 -21.84
N VAL A 358 -28.38 15.91 -23.03
CA VAL A 358 -28.27 14.77 -23.97
C VAL A 358 -26.83 14.56 -24.41
N PHE A 359 -26.10 15.61 -24.82
CA PHE A 359 -24.71 15.51 -25.26
C PHE A 359 -23.77 15.04 -24.13
N TYR A 360 -24.00 15.45 -22.89
CA TYR A 360 -23.25 14.97 -21.71
C TYR A 360 -23.32 13.45 -21.54
N PHE A 361 -24.50 12.85 -21.70
CA PHE A 361 -24.66 11.39 -21.65
C PHE A 361 -24.30 10.69 -22.97
N GLN A 362 -24.48 11.34 -24.13
CA GLN A 362 -24.03 10.79 -25.41
C GLN A 362 -22.50 10.68 -25.50
N THR A 363 -21.76 11.64 -24.93
CA THR A 363 -20.29 11.57 -24.80
C THR A 363 -19.86 10.35 -24.01
N ALA A 364 -20.49 10.13 -22.84
CA ALA A 364 -20.26 8.94 -22.03
C ALA A 364 -20.63 7.64 -22.76
N LYS A 365 -21.74 7.63 -23.51
CA LYS A 365 -22.18 6.46 -24.29
C LYS A 365 -21.23 6.15 -25.44
N ALA A 366 -20.79 7.17 -26.18
CA ALA A 366 -19.82 7.03 -27.26
C ALA A 366 -18.51 6.43 -26.72
N LEU A 367 -17.98 6.94 -25.61
CA LEU A 367 -16.83 6.34 -24.92
C LEU A 367 -17.10 4.87 -24.57
N LEU A 368 -18.20 4.56 -23.87
CA LEU A 368 -18.55 3.19 -23.47
C LEU A 368 -18.73 2.22 -24.65
N GLU A 369 -19.22 2.69 -25.81
CA GLU A 369 -19.31 1.88 -27.03
C GLU A 369 -17.93 1.60 -27.66
N THR A 370 -16.91 2.43 -27.42
CA THR A 370 -15.51 2.17 -27.87
C THR A 370 -14.73 1.17 -27.01
N ALA A 371 -15.34 0.60 -25.97
CA ALA A 371 -14.75 -0.53 -25.24
C ALA A 371 -14.59 -1.75 -26.18
N PRO A 372 -13.49 -2.53 -26.07
CA PRO A 372 -13.34 -3.79 -26.79
C PRO A 372 -14.26 -4.87 -26.22
N ILE A 373 -14.63 -5.84 -27.05
CA ILE A 373 -15.53 -6.94 -26.65
C ILE A 373 -14.70 -8.06 -26.03
N LYS A 374 -14.88 -8.30 -24.72
CA LYS A 374 -14.31 -9.46 -24.01
C LYS A 374 -14.99 -10.76 -24.45
N LYS A 375 -14.23 -11.71 -25.01
CA LYS A 375 -14.70 -13.04 -25.41
C LYS A 375 -13.85 -14.13 -24.76
N GLU A 376 -14.46 -15.22 -24.27
CA GLU A 376 -13.70 -16.38 -23.80
C GLU A 376 -13.06 -17.11 -25.00
N ASN A 377 -11.82 -17.56 -24.86
CA ASN A 377 -11.03 -18.10 -25.97
C ASN A 377 -11.31 -19.59 -26.23
N GLU A 378 -12.16 -19.87 -27.24
CA GLU A 378 -12.57 -21.22 -27.64
C GLU A 378 -11.41 -22.16 -28.02
N TYR A 379 -10.24 -21.64 -28.39
CA TYR A 379 -9.05 -22.46 -28.71
C TYR A 379 -8.28 -22.94 -27.47
N SER A 380 -8.60 -22.41 -26.28
CA SER A 380 -7.95 -22.75 -25.01
C SER A 380 -8.46 -24.06 -24.41
N SER A 381 -8.13 -25.19 -25.04
CA SER A 381 -8.49 -26.55 -24.55
C SER A 381 -7.89 -26.95 -23.18
N LYS A 382 -7.13 -26.07 -22.51
CA LYS A 382 -6.47 -26.32 -21.23
C LYS A 382 -6.77 -25.29 -20.13
N SER A 383 -7.37 -24.14 -20.44
CA SER A 383 -7.63 -23.06 -19.48
C SER A 383 -8.96 -22.37 -19.78
N LYS A 384 -9.97 -22.68 -18.96
CA LYS A 384 -11.19 -21.85 -18.84
C LYS A 384 -10.84 -20.49 -18.25
N GLY A 385 -11.57 -19.45 -18.62
CA GLY A 385 -11.32 -18.08 -18.12
C GLY A 385 -10.14 -17.37 -18.80
N TYR A 386 -9.61 -17.88 -19.91
CA TYR A 386 -8.77 -17.06 -20.80
C TYR A 386 -9.67 -16.19 -21.67
N TYR A 387 -9.43 -14.88 -21.69
CA TYR A 387 -10.20 -13.92 -22.49
C TYR A 387 -9.36 -13.23 -23.57
N VAL A 388 -9.99 -12.93 -24.70
CA VAL A 388 -9.47 -12.05 -25.76
C VAL A 388 -10.34 -10.79 -25.80
N TYR A 389 -9.68 -9.64 -25.95
CA TYR A 389 -10.34 -8.34 -26.17
C TYR A 389 -10.36 -8.03 -27.66
N GLU A 390 -11.55 -8.04 -28.27
CA GLU A 390 -11.74 -7.68 -29.67
C GLU A 390 -11.97 -6.17 -29.79
N GLU A 391 -10.95 -5.42 -30.24
CA GLU A 391 -11.02 -3.97 -30.44
C GLU A 391 -12.16 -3.59 -31.40
N THR A 392 -12.93 -2.57 -31.02
CA THR A 392 -14.03 -2.04 -31.81
C THR A 392 -13.57 -0.93 -32.76
N ASP A 393 -14.30 -0.74 -33.86
CA ASP A 393 -14.07 0.34 -34.83
C ASP A 393 -14.53 1.68 -34.23
N LYS A 394 -13.61 2.36 -33.54
CA LYS A 394 -13.89 3.54 -32.72
C LYS A 394 -14.38 4.72 -33.56
N ASN A 395 -13.83 4.91 -34.75
CA ASN A 395 -14.27 5.93 -35.70
C ASN A 395 -15.74 5.70 -36.09
N LYS A 396 -16.08 4.50 -36.54
CA LYS A 396 -17.45 4.11 -36.91
C LYS A 396 -18.45 4.09 -35.73
N ILE A 397 -17.95 4.07 -34.50
CA ILE A 397 -18.77 4.30 -33.30
C ILE A 397 -19.04 5.79 -33.11
N ILE A 398 -18.00 6.62 -33.19
CA ILE A 398 -18.05 8.06 -32.99
C ILE A 398 -18.88 8.75 -34.09
N GLU A 399 -18.75 8.34 -35.35
CA GLU A 399 -19.51 8.82 -36.52
C GLU A 399 -21.05 8.78 -36.37
N LYS A 400 -21.57 7.99 -35.42
CA LYS A 400 -23.02 7.91 -35.13
C LYS A 400 -23.56 9.12 -34.35
N TYR A 401 -22.69 9.86 -33.67
CA TYR A 401 -23.06 10.89 -32.70
C TYR A 401 -22.99 12.30 -33.33
N PRO A 402 -23.64 13.32 -32.75
CA PRO A 402 -23.55 14.70 -33.24
C PRO A 402 -22.11 15.23 -33.22
N GLU A 403 -21.77 16.14 -34.14
CA GLU A 403 -20.42 16.71 -34.34
C GLU A 403 -19.73 17.14 -33.03
N ALA A 404 -20.40 17.92 -32.19
CA ALA A 404 -19.88 18.35 -30.88
C ALA A 404 -19.59 17.19 -29.90
N VAL A 405 -20.28 16.05 -30.01
CA VAL A 405 -19.98 14.84 -29.23
C VAL A 405 -18.78 14.10 -29.84
N GLN A 406 -18.59 14.16 -31.16
CA GLN A 406 -17.40 13.58 -31.81
C GLN A 406 -16.12 14.31 -31.38
N GLU A 407 -16.11 15.64 -31.49
CA GLU A 407 -14.97 16.48 -31.11
C GLU A 407 -14.63 16.35 -29.60
N GLU A 408 -15.63 16.29 -28.73
CA GLU A 408 -15.44 16.09 -27.28
C GLU A 408 -14.81 14.71 -26.97
N VAL A 409 -15.27 13.65 -27.65
CA VAL A 409 -14.66 12.32 -27.52
C VAL A 409 -13.23 12.33 -28.07
N GLU A 410 -12.95 13.00 -29.18
CA GLU A 410 -11.56 13.15 -29.68
C GLU A 410 -10.66 13.88 -28.68
N LEU A 411 -11.12 14.95 -28.03
CA LEU A 411 -10.36 15.65 -26.99
C LEU A 411 -10.07 14.74 -25.77
N ILE A 412 -11.04 13.93 -25.35
CA ILE A 412 -10.89 12.95 -24.26
C ILE A 412 -9.94 11.81 -24.66
N LEU A 413 -10.00 11.34 -25.91
CA LEU A 413 -9.15 10.27 -26.42
C LEU A 413 -7.69 10.73 -26.60
N ASN A 414 -7.48 11.96 -27.08
CA ASN A 414 -6.17 12.61 -27.22
C ASN A 414 -5.57 13.04 -25.87
N ALA A 415 -6.41 13.38 -24.89
CA ALA A 415 -6.03 13.71 -23.51
C ALA A 415 -4.92 14.77 -23.38
N ALA A 416 -4.99 15.85 -24.18
CA ALA A 416 -3.90 16.80 -24.36
C ALA A 416 -4.24 18.22 -23.88
N GLY A 417 -3.54 18.70 -22.85
CA GLY A 417 -3.59 20.09 -22.41
C GLY A 417 -4.98 20.55 -21.94
N SER A 418 -5.28 21.84 -22.14
CA SER A 418 -6.60 22.42 -21.85
C SER A 418 -7.22 23.02 -23.10
N SER A 419 -8.52 22.81 -23.31
CA SER A 419 -9.29 23.30 -24.46
C SER A 419 -10.70 23.71 -24.02
N SER A 420 -11.38 24.49 -24.85
CA SER A 420 -12.83 24.63 -24.78
C SER A 420 -13.51 23.29 -25.08
N SER A 421 -14.68 23.07 -24.46
CA SER A 421 -15.52 21.90 -24.61
C SER A 421 -16.58 22.13 -25.71
N PRO A 422 -16.54 21.38 -26.82
CA PRO A 422 -17.56 21.46 -27.87
C PRO A 422 -18.97 21.16 -27.34
N VAL A 423 -19.11 20.23 -26.38
CA VAL A 423 -20.39 19.98 -25.70
C VAL A 423 -20.85 21.21 -24.93
N PHE A 424 -20.00 21.81 -24.11
CA PHE A 424 -20.33 22.94 -23.22
C PHE A 424 -19.93 24.32 -23.79
N THR A 425 -20.10 24.51 -25.09
CA THR A 425 -20.10 25.82 -25.78
C THR A 425 -21.55 26.24 -26.10
N PHE A 426 -21.97 27.43 -25.69
CA PHE A 426 -23.38 27.87 -25.69
C PHE A 426 -23.71 28.89 -26.78
N GLU A 427 -24.99 28.97 -27.19
CA GLU A 427 -25.46 29.90 -28.26
C GLU A 427 -25.15 31.38 -27.97
N ASN A 428 -25.06 31.75 -26.70
CA ASN A 428 -24.70 33.10 -26.25
C ASN A 428 -23.19 33.39 -26.24
N GLY A 429 -22.35 32.46 -26.74
CA GLY A 429 -20.90 32.60 -26.89
C GLY A 429 -20.09 32.30 -25.62
N LYS A 430 -20.74 31.85 -24.54
CA LYS A 430 -20.06 31.34 -23.34
C LYS A 430 -19.53 29.92 -23.57
N GLU A 431 -18.49 29.54 -22.84
CA GLU A 431 -17.87 28.21 -22.96
C GLU A 431 -17.25 27.71 -21.65
N ILE A 432 -17.17 26.38 -21.50
CA ILE A 432 -16.41 25.72 -20.42
C ILE A 432 -15.07 25.23 -20.96
N ILE A 433 -13.98 25.68 -20.34
CA ILE A 433 -12.63 25.15 -20.56
C ILE A 433 -12.40 23.94 -19.65
N GLN A 434 -11.92 22.82 -20.20
CA GLN A 434 -11.52 21.62 -19.45
C GLN A 434 -10.01 21.35 -19.57
N ASP A 435 -9.41 20.72 -18.55
CA ASP A 435 -8.06 20.16 -18.60
C ASP A 435 -8.10 18.69 -19.03
N TYR A 436 -7.99 18.46 -20.33
CA TYR A 436 -8.01 17.12 -20.93
C TYR A 436 -6.78 16.27 -20.57
N SER A 437 -5.68 16.86 -20.06
CA SER A 437 -4.53 16.09 -19.56
C SER A 437 -4.88 15.13 -18.41
N ARG A 438 -6.04 15.32 -17.78
CA ARG A 438 -6.59 14.39 -16.77
C ARG A 438 -6.94 13.02 -17.38
N TYR A 439 -7.41 12.96 -18.63
CA TYR A 439 -7.84 11.72 -19.33
C TYR A 439 -6.67 10.87 -19.89
N ILE A 440 -5.42 11.21 -19.56
CA ILE A 440 -4.26 10.35 -19.79
C ILE A 440 -4.49 9.07 -18.99
N VAL A 441 -4.52 7.94 -19.69
CA VAL A 441 -4.74 6.64 -19.06
C VAL A 441 -3.43 6.19 -18.41
N ARG A 442 -3.53 6.00 -17.10
CA ARG A 442 -2.55 5.49 -16.15
C ARG A 442 -3.38 4.66 -15.17
N GLY A 443 -2.84 3.56 -14.69
CA GLY A 443 -3.49 2.71 -13.70
C GLY A 443 -3.37 1.26 -14.09
N HIS A 444 -3.97 0.38 -13.29
CA HIS A 444 -4.50 -0.87 -13.82
C HIS A 444 -5.44 -0.63 -15.02
N TYR A 445 -5.99 0.59 -15.13
CA TYR A 445 -6.62 1.15 -16.32
C TYR A 445 -5.78 1.07 -17.62
N THR A 446 -4.46 0.87 -17.58
CA THR A 446 -3.64 0.59 -18.78
C THR A 446 -3.57 -0.90 -19.16
N LYS A 447 -4.07 -1.83 -18.34
CA LYS A 447 -3.99 -3.29 -18.61
C LYS A 447 -4.83 -3.71 -19.82
N ASN A 448 -6.02 -3.13 -20.00
CA ASN A 448 -6.89 -3.44 -21.15
C ASN A 448 -7.81 -2.28 -21.54
N GLY A 449 -8.38 -2.35 -22.74
CA GLY A 449 -9.23 -1.30 -23.30
C GLY A 449 -10.58 -1.10 -22.57
N ILE A 450 -11.07 -2.08 -21.81
CA ILE A 450 -12.32 -1.96 -21.04
C ILE A 450 -12.06 -1.09 -19.81
N LEU A 451 -11.03 -1.40 -19.02
CA LEU A 451 -10.61 -0.57 -17.88
C LEU A 451 -10.20 0.84 -18.34
N SER A 452 -9.49 0.97 -19.46
CA SER A 452 -9.17 2.27 -20.08
C SER A 452 -10.42 3.08 -20.46
N THR A 453 -11.49 2.41 -20.89
CA THR A 453 -12.76 3.06 -21.26
C THR A 453 -13.54 3.46 -20.00
N TYR A 454 -13.64 2.55 -19.03
CA TYR A 454 -14.25 2.82 -17.72
C TYR A 454 -13.60 4.03 -17.04
N PHE A 455 -12.26 4.08 -17.00
CA PHE A 455 -11.50 5.21 -16.47
C PHE A 455 -11.92 6.54 -17.10
N ARG A 456 -11.98 6.62 -18.43
CA ARG A 456 -12.31 7.85 -19.16
C ARG A 456 -13.77 8.26 -18.95
N THR A 457 -14.72 7.33 -19.01
CA THR A 457 -16.15 7.61 -18.78
C THR A 457 -16.43 8.01 -17.34
N MET A 458 -15.82 7.34 -16.36
CA MET A 458 -15.99 7.67 -14.94
C MET A 458 -15.34 9.02 -14.60
N LEU A 459 -14.18 9.34 -15.20
CA LEU A 459 -13.55 10.65 -15.08
C LEU A 459 -14.37 11.76 -15.75
N TRP A 460 -15.06 11.50 -16.87
CA TRP A 460 -16.00 12.45 -17.47
C TRP A 460 -17.14 12.81 -16.50
N PHE A 461 -17.71 11.80 -15.84
CA PHE A 461 -18.76 12.00 -14.84
C PHE A 461 -18.29 12.60 -13.49
N SER A 462 -16.97 12.73 -13.27
CA SER A 462 -16.36 13.38 -12.09
C SER A 462 -15.67 14.73 -12.40
N SER A 463 -15.41 15.03 -13.68
CA SER A 463 -14.77 16.27 -14.10
C SER A 463 -15.75 17.44 -14.20
N ILE A 464 -16.95 17.20 -14.74
CA ILE A 464 -17.94 18.26 -15.03
C ILE A 464 -18.57 18.82 -13.76
N ASP A 465 -18.40 20.12 -13.55
CA ASP A 465 -19.02 20.90 -12.49
C ASP A 465 -20.42 21.37 -12.90
N PHE A 466 -21.44 21.04 -12.11
CA PHE A 466 -22.74 21.72 -12.18
C PHE A 466 -22.92 22.60 -10.93
N PRO A 467 -22.73 23.93 -11.01
CA PRO A 467 -22.73 24.80 -9.83
C PRO A 467 -24.08 24.80 -9.11
N MET A 468 -24.09 24.50 -7.81
CA MET A 468 -25.31 24.52 -6.99
C MET A 468 -25.27 25.61 -5.91
N THR A 469 -24.14 26.30 -5.73
CA THR A 469 -23.94 27.38 -4.76
C THR A 469 -23.08 28.50 -5.38
N ASN A 470 -22.95 29.64 -4.69
CA ASN A 470 -22.18 30.77 -5.23
C ASN A 470 -20.68 30.50 -5.16
N ARG A 471 -19.95 30.80 -6.24
CA ARG A 471 -18.48 30.76 -6.24
C ARG A 471 -17.90 32.04 -5.63
N LYS A 472 -17.21 31.93 -4.49
CA LYS A 472 -16.51 33.08 -3.87
C LYS A 472 -15.14 33.27 -4.50
N ASN A 473 -14.81 34.54 -4.79
CA ASN A 473 -13.47 35.04 -5.11
C ASN A 473 -12.74 34.37 -6.31
N MET A 474 -13.43 34.12 -7.43
CA MET A 474 -12.81 33.61 -8.66
C MET A 474 -13.32 34.34 -9.92
N SER A 475 -12.55 34.26 -11.02
CA SER A 475 -12.85 34.91 -12.31
C SER A 475 -12.29 34.11 -13.50
N GLY A 476 -12.90 34.27 -14.68
CA GLY A 476 -12.52 33.57 -15.92
C GLY A 476 -13.74 33.05 -16.72
N LYS A 477 -13.52 32.47 -17.91
CA LYS A 477 -14.61 32.05 -18.81
C LYS A 477 -15.60 31.06 -18.20
N ASN A 478 -15.12 30.06 -17.46
CA ASN A 478 -15.98 29.07 -16.80
C ASN A 478 -16.96 29.67 -15.76
N PHE A 479 -16.77 30.92 -15.36
CA PHE A 479 -17.68 31.64 -14.46
C PHE A 479 -18.83 32.33 -15.20
N GLU A 480 -18.69 32.54 -16.51
CA GLU A 480 -19.72 33.16 -17.34
C GLU A 480 -20.87 32.17 -17.59
N ALA A 481 -20.57 30.89 -17.79
CA ALA A 481 -21.51 29.79 -18.06
C ALA A 481 -22.14 29.11 -16.81
N VAL A 482 -22.03 29.74 -15.63
CA VAL A 482 -22.46 29.13 -14.34
C VAL A 482 -23.94 28.72 -14.33
N SER A 483 -24.81 29.57 -14.87
CA SER A 483 -26.27 29.37 -14.82
C SER A 483 -26.76 28.38 -15.87
N GLU A 484 -26.16 28.37 -17.05
CA GLU A 484 -26.39 27.36 -18.08
C GLU A 484 -26.02 25.96 -17.56
N MET A 485 -24.86 25.83 -16.90
CA MET A 485 -24.45 24.58 -16.25
C MET A 485 -25.36 24.21 -15.07
N GLN A 486 -25.77 25.16 -14.24
CA GLN A 486 -26.73 24.91 -13.16
C GLN A 486 -28.07 24.38 -13.70
N ALA A 487 -28.61 24.95 -14.78
CA ALA A 487 -29.86 24.49 -15.40
C ALA A 487 -29.75 23.03 -15.91
N ILE A 488 -28.59 22.64 -16.48
CA ILE A 488 -28.32 21.25 -16.92
C ILE A 488 -28.31 20.31 -15.71
N GLY A 489 -27.56 20.64 -14.65
CA GLY A 489 -27.48 19.82 -13.44
C GLY A 489 -28.83 19.67 -12.74
N LEU A 490 -29.64 20.73 -12.68
CA LEU A 490 -30.98 20.71 -12.13
C LEU A 490 -31.94 19.83 -12.96
N LEU A 491 -31.85 19.84 -14.30
CA LEU A 491 -32.68 18.97 -15.15
C LEU A 491 -32.38 17.49 -14.89
N ILE A 492 -31.09 17.13 -14.78
CA ILE A 492 -30.63 15.78 -14.46
C ILE A 492 -31.11 15.35 -13.05
N ALA A 493 -31.07 16.27 -12.08
CA ALA A 493 -31.54 16.02 -10.73
C ALA A 493 -33.08 15.88 -10.63
N GLU A 494 -33.86 16.66 -11.38
CA GLU A 494 -35.33 16.55 -11.46
C GLU A 494 -35.78 15.23 -12.10
N ILE A 495 -35.12 14.80 -13.17
CA ILE A 495 -35.34 13.48 -13.78
C ILE A 495 -35.04 12.38 -12.76
N THR A 496 -33.94 12.48 -12.02
CA THR A 496 -33.56 11.47 -11.00
C THR A 496 -34.51 11.47 -9.80
N LYS A 497 -34.95 12.65 -9.32
CA LYS A 497 -35.96 12.82 -8.26
C LYS A 497 -37.28 12.10 -8.59
N SER A 498 -37.58 11.99 -9.88
CA SER A 498 -38.82 11.44 -10.45
C SER A 498 -38.70 9.96 -10.89
N ASN A 499 -37.49 9.39 -10.95
CA ASN A 499 -37.25 8.02 -11.41
C ASN A 499 -36.30 7.26 -10.47
N GLN A 500 -36.89 6.51 -9.53
CA GLN A 500 -36.14 5.73 -8.53
C GLN A 500 -35.23 4.65 -9.14
N THR A 501 -35.47 4.23 -10.39
CA THR A 501 -34.58 3.29 -11.09
C THR A 501 -33.20 3.91 -11.34
N ILE A 502 -33.17 5.18 -11.76
CA ILE A 502 -31.93 5.93 -11.99
C ILE A 502 -31.18 6.10 -10.67
N PHE A 503 -31.87 6.54 -9.62
CA PHE A 503 -31.27 6.69 -8.28
C PHE A 503 -30.71 5.36 -7.76
N THR A 504 -31.41 4.24 -7.98
CA THR A 504 -30.96 2.91 -7.56
C THR A 504 -29.67 2.51 -8.28
N ILE A 505 -29.65 2.54 -9.61
CA ILE A 505 -28.46 2.16 -10.42
C ILE A 505 -27.26 3.06 -10.08
N TRP A 506 -27.49 4.37 -9.91
CA TRP A 506 -26.47 5.30 -9.46
C TRP A 506 -25.94 4.93 -8.06
N SER A 507 -26.82 4.64 -7.11
CA SER A 507 -26.45 4.28 -5.74
C SER A 507 -25.67 2.95 -5.66
N ASP A 508 -25.95 2.00 -6.56
CA ASP A 508 -25.22 0.74 -6.71
C ASP A 508 -23.80 0.91 -7.28
N ILE A 509 -23.44 2.10 -7.77
CA ILE A 509 -22.05 2.47 -8.10
C ILE A 509 -21.48 3.36 -6.98
N TYR A 510 -22.24 4.38 -6.58
CA TYR A 510 -21.79 5.42 -5.65
C TYR A 510 -21.51 4.90 -4.23
N ASN A 511 -22.35 4.01 -3.70
CA ASN A 511 -22.21 3.53 -2.31
C ASN A 511 -20.97 2.63 -2.10
N PRO A 512 -20.70 1.61 -2.95
CA PRO A 512 -19.42 0.89 -2.94
C PRO A 512 -18.18 1.78 -2.85
N ILE A 513 -18.08 2.78 -3.74
CA ILE A 513 -16.93 3.68 -3.80
C ILE A 513 -16.84 4.55 -2.54
N SER A 514 -17.98 4.84 -1.90
CA SER A 514 -18.05 5.64 -0.67
C SER A 514 -17.55 4.88 0.56
N ASP A 515 -17.91 3.61 0.72
CA ASP A 515 -17.41 2.75 1.81
C ASP A 515 -15.94 2.32 1.59
N ILE A 516 -15.50 2.22 0.33
CA ILE A 516 -14.11 1.88 0.00
C ILE A 516 -13.17 3.07 0.21
N VAL A 517 -13.46 4.23 -0.38
CA VAL A 517 -12.54 5.37 -0.44
C VAL A 517 -12.94 6.47 0.54
N GLY A 518 -14.08 7.10 0.28
CA GLY A 518 -14.53 8.30 0.99
C GLY A 518 -15.85 8.83 0.43
N LEU A 519 -16.52 9.68 1.21
CA LEU A 519 -17.62 10.48 0.68
C LEU A 519 -17.13 11.46 -0.39
N SER A 520 -18.02 11.80 -1.32
CA SER A 520 -17.80 12.90 -2.27
C SER A 520 -17.64 14.22 -1.53
N ASP A 521 -16.60 14.99 -1.86
CA ASP A 521 -16.47 16.39 -1.40
C ASP A 521 -17.49 17.28 -2.12
N ASP A 522 -17.73 17.00 -3.41
CA ASP A 522 -18.84 17.55 -4.18
C ASP A 522 -20.21 17.11 -3.63
N LEU A 523 -21.26 17.86 -3.96
CA LEU A 523 -22.63 17.46 -3.73
C LEU A 523 -23.00 16.26 -4.63
N SER A 524 -23.77 15.35 -4.06
CA SER A 524 -24.28 14.13 -4.68
C SER A 524 -25.82 14.16 -4.74
N PHE A 525 -26.45 13.13 -5.32
CA PHE A 525 -27.93 13.04 -5.26
C PHE A 525 -28.47 12.85 -3.83
N TYR A 526 -27.67 12.34 -2.89
CA TYR A 526 -28.05 12.28 -1.47
C TYR A 526 -28.20 13.68 -0.84
N ASP A 527 -27.43 14.66 -1.32
CA ASP A 527 -27.51 16.04 -0.85
C ASP A 527 -28.60 16.81 -1.62
N LEU A 528 -28.61 16.66 -2.96
CA LEU A 528 -29.39 17.51 -3.87
C LEU A 528 -30.88 17.12 -3.97
N ILE A 529 -31.22 15.82 -3.98
CA ILE A 529 -32.61 15.37 -4.18
C ILE A 529 -33.50 15.72 -2.97
N PRO A 530 -33.09 15.51 -1.71
CA PRO A 530 -33.89 15.96 -0.56
C PRO A 530 -34.09 17.48 -0.53
N PHE A 531 -33.07 18.26 -0.91
CA PHE A 531 -33.17 19.72 -1.00
C PHE A 531 -34.15 20.18 -2.09
N LEU A 532 -34.11 19.58 -3.29
CA LEU A 532 -35.03 19.91 -4.38
C LEU A 532 -36.50 19.61 -4.05
N ARG A 533 -36.77 18.56 -3.25
CA ARG A 533 -38.13 18.26 -2.77
C ARG A 533 -38.68 19.35 -1.85
N ASN A 534 -37.82 20.00 -1.07
CA ASN A 534 -38.20 21.07 -0.16
C ASN A 534 -38.20 22.46 -0.83
N TYR A 535 -37.41 22.66 -1.90
CA TYR A 535 -37.34 23.93 -2.62
C TYR A 535 -38.60 24.24 -3.45
N ASN A 536 -39.24 23.21 -4.01
CA ASN A 536 -40.45 23.30 -4.85
C ASN A 536 -40.30 24.26 -6.06
N ILE A 537 -39.60 23.79 -7.09
CA ILE A 537 -39.60 24.42 -8.42
C ILE A 537 -41.02 24.30 -9.04
N GLY A 538 -41.49 25.38 -9.68
CA GLY A 538 -42.79 25.43 -10.36
C GLY A 538 -42.74 24.83 -11.79
N ASP A 539 -43.15 25.61 -12.80
CA ASP A 539 -42.79 25.27 -14.18
C ASP A 539 -41.27 25.38 -14.34
N PHE A 540 -40.60 24.24 -14.50
CA PHE A 540 -39.15 24.16 -14.55
C PHE A 540 -38.56 25.03 -15.66
N ASN A 541 -39.16 25.00 -16.85
CA ASN A 541 -38.72 25.72 -18.03
C ASN A 541 -38.58 27.24 -17.80
N THR A 542 -39.66 27.90 -17.37
CA THR A 542 -39.62 29.34 -17.06
C THR A 542 -38.83 29.64 -15.79
N TRP A 543 -38.76 28.71 -14.83
CA TRP A 543 -38.03 28.91 -13.59
C TRP A 543 -36.50 28.91 -13.80
N VAL A 544 -35.93 27.94 -14.55
CA VAL A 544 -34.48 27.91 -14.86
C VAL A 544 -34.05 28.96 -15.88
N SER A 545 -34.98 29.52 -16.65
CA SER A 545 -34.71 30.59 -17.62
C SER A 545 -34.49 31.97 -16.96
N ASN A 546 -34.47 32.05 -15.63
CA ASN A 546 -34.33 33.29 -14.87
C ASN A 546 -33.10 33.23 -13.94
N GLU A 547 -32.15 34.14 -14.15
CA GLU A 547 -30.91 34.26 -13.36
C GLU A 547 -31.18 34.50 -11.87
N ASP A 548 -32.18 35.32 -11.52
CA ASP A 548 -32.50 35.64 -10.12
C ASP A 548 -32.98 34.38 -9.36
N ASN A 549 -33.74 33.51 -10.03
CA ASN A 549 -34.19 32.22 -9.47
C ASN A 549 -32.99 31.28 -9.21
N LEU A 550 -32.08 31.17 -10.18
CA LEU A 550 -30.89 30.33 -10.08
C LEU A 550 -29.95 30.86 -8.99
N MET A 551 -29.78 32.18 -8.88
CA MET A 551 -29.03 32.84 -7.82
C MET A 551 -29.69 32.67 -6.44
N GLU A 552 -31.01 32.78 -6.30
CA GLU A 552 -31.71 32.51 -5.05
C GLU A 552 -31.52 31.06 -4.61
N PHE A 553 -31.58 30.11 -5.56
CA PHE A 553 -31.27 28.71 -5.30
C PHE A 553 -29.84 28.52 -4.79
N ARG A 554 -28.85 29.12 -5.47
CA ARG A 554 -27.43 29.08 -5.05
C ARG A 554 -27.25 29.62 -3.62
N ASN A 555 -27.94 30.72 -3.28
CA ASN A 555 -27.92 31.30 -1.94
C ASN A 555 -28.52 30.38 -0.87
N LYS A 556 -29.69 29.77 -1.12
CA LYS A 556 -30.31 28.85 -0.14
C LYS A 556 -29.53 27.54 -0.01
N ALA A 557 -29.00 27.00 -1.11
CA ALA A 557 -28.17 25.80 -1.10
C ALA A 557 -26.89 26.01 -0.28
N GLU A 558 -26.23 27.18 -0.43
CA GLU A 558 -25.03 27.54 0.35
C GLU A 558 -25.28 27.63 1.87
N GLN A 559 -26.53 27.90 2.27
CA GLN A 559 -26.96 27.98 3.66
C GLN A 559 -27.40 26.64 4.27
N ASN A 560 -27.89 25.69 3.45
CA ASN A 560 -28.60 24.50 3.93
C ASN A 560 -27.94 23.16 3.57
N LEU A 561 -27.00 23.13 2.62
CA LEU A 561 -26.26 21.91 2.25
C LEU A 561 -24.96 21.76 3.04
N LYS A 562 -24.41 20.53 3.07
CA LYS A 562 -23.11 20.26 3.70
C LYS A 562 -22.03 21.17 3.09
N LYS A 563 -21.12 21.67 3.91
CA LYS A 563 -19.90 22.32 3.41
C LYS A 563 -18.92 21.26 2.91
N PRO A 564 -18.08 21.58 1.91
CA PRO A 564 -16.96 20.72 1.53
C PRO A 564 -15.97 20.60 2.70
N PHE A 565 -15.18 19.53 2.70
CA PHE A 565 -14.12 19.29 3.67
C PHE A 565 -12.80 19.96 3.27
N MET A 566 -12.56 20.15 1.96
CA MET A 566 -11.47 20.95 1.40
C MET A 566 -11.92 22.41 1.16
N ASN A 567 -11.00 23.36 1.00
CA ASN A 567 -11.33 24.78 0.84
C ASN A 567 -11.84 25.15 -0.58
N SER A 568 -12.73 24.35 -1.18
CA SER A 568 -13.41 24.72 -2.41
C SER A 568 -14.38 25.89 -2.15
N SER A 569 -14.17 27.02 -2.83
CA SER A 569 -14.93 28.26 -2.60
C SER A 569 -16.35 28.25 -3.19
N ALA A 570 -16.82 27.07 -3.64
CA ALA A 570 -18.17 26.78 -4.11
C ALA A 570 -18.43 25.27 -4.07
N MET A 571 -19.63 24.88 -3.66
CA MET A 571 -20.16 23.53 -3.88
C MET A 571 -20.76 23.42 -5.29
N SER A 572 -20.25 22.49 -6.09
CA SER A 572 -20.94 21.96 -7.27
C SER A 572 -21.62 20.63 -6.93
N TRP A 573 -22.64 20.27 -7.72
CA TRP A 573 -23.05 18.88 -7.87
C TRP A 573 -22.27 18.22 -9.00
N LYS A 574 -21.94 16.94 -8.84
CA LYS A 574 -21.38 16.08 -9.89
C LYS A 574 -22.03 14.71 -9.84
N LEU A 575 -22.13 14.01 -10.97
CA LEU A 575 -22.71 12.67 -11.02
C LEU A 575 -21.88 11.66 -10.21
N PHE A 576 -20.55 11.72 -10.32
CA PHE A 576 -19.63 10.94 -9.48
C PHE A 576 -18.46 11.81 -8.98
N GLY A 577 -18.74 12.77 -8.10
CA GLY A 577 -17.73 13.66 -7.50
C GLY A 577 -16.56 12.92 -6.83
N GLN A 578 -15.39 13.56 -6.82
CA GLN A 578 -14.17 12.94 -6.29
C GLN A 578 -14.22 12.83 -4.76
N ARG A 579 -13.57 11.78 -4.23
CA ARG A 579 -13.65 11.41 -2.82
C ARG A 579 -12.64 12.15 -1.98
N PHE A 580 -13.12 12.67 -0.85
CA PHE A 580 -12.26 13.25 0.18
C PHE A 580 -11.36 12.16 0.78
N VAL A 581 -10.04 12.44 0.84
CA VAL A 581 -9.06 11.61 1.53
C VAL A 581 -8.20 12.48 2.44
N PHE A 582 -7.95 12.02 3.67
CA PHE A 582 -7.41 12.86 4.74
C PHE A 582 -5.95 13.27 4.52
N ASP A 583 -5.16 12.49 3.78
CA ASP A 583 -3.78 12.83 3.41
C ASP A 583 -3.72 13.94 2.35
N SER A 584 -4.63 13.99 1.38
CA SER A 584 -4.72 15.13 0.44
C SER A 584 -5.12 16.42 1.17
N TYR A 585 -5.98 16.34 2.20
CA TYR A 585 -6.28 17.49 3.07
C TYR A 585 -5.06 17.94 3.89
N ILE A 586 -4.23 17.00 4.38
CA ILE A 586 -2.94 17.36 5.00
C ILE A 586 -2.03 18.09 4.00
N GLN A 587 -1.99 17.65 2.73
CA GLN A 587 -1.19 18.28 1.68
C GLN A 587 -1.69 19.70 1.33
N GLU A 588 -3.00 19.92 1.28
CA GLU A 588 -3.63 21.25 1.08
C GLU A 588 -3.32 22.22 2.24
N GLU A 589 -3.47 21.76 3.48
CA GLU A 589 -3.22 22.55 4.68
C GLU A 589 -1.72 22.80 4.94
N ALA A 590 -0.86 22.04 4.27
CA ALA A 590 0.60 22.20 4.25
C ALA A 590 1.12 23.06 3.08
N THR A 591 0.24 23.60 2.22
CA THR A 591 0.62 24.40 1.05
C THR A 591 -0.18 25.70 0.94
N PHE A 592 0.19 26.58 0.00
CA PHE A 592 -0.49 27.84 -0.28
C PHE A 592 -1.98 27.60 -0.63
N PRO A 593 -2.94 28.35 -0.04
CA PRO A 593 -2.77 29.57 0.75
C PRO A 593 -2.57 29.36 2.26
N ASN A 594 -2.61 28.12 2.75
CA ASN A 594 -2.54 27.81 4.19
C ASN A 594 -1.12 27.94 4.76
N VAL A 595 -0.09 27.82 3.91
CA VAL A 595 1.32 28.07 4.20
C VAL A 595 1.87 29.01 3.13
N GLU A 596 2.47 30.13 3.54
CA GLU A 596 3.01 31.14 2.62
C GLU A 596 4.26 30.59 1.88
N ASP A 597 4.40 30.94 0.60
CA ASP A 597 5.44 30.49 -0.35
C ASP A 597 5.64 28.96 -0.54
N ARG A 598 4.93 28.09 0.18
CA ARG A 598 5.01 26.62 0.02
C ARG A 598 4.00 26.09 -0.99
N PHE A 599 4.42 25.91 -2.22
CA PHE A 599 3.55 25.53 -3.34
C PHE A 599 3.47 24.02 -3.64
N ILE A 600 4.26 23.20 -2.95
CA ILE A 600 4.39 21.75 -3.18
C ILE A 600 4.52 21.05 -1.81
N PRO A 601 3.76 19.97 -1.53
CA PRO A 601 3.88 19.19 -0.30
C PRO A 601 4.98 18.12 -0.38
N SER A 602 5.27 17.43 0.72
CA SER A 602 6.06 16.19 0.76
C SER A 602 5.30 15.10 1.50
N GLY A 603 5.58 13.82 1.22
CA GLY A 603 5.07 12.69 2.02
C GLY A 603 5.41 12.81 3.52
N LEU A 604 6.49 13.54 3.86
CA LEU A 604 6.84 13.87 5.24
C LEU A 604 5.74 14.64 5.98
N ASP A 605 4.95 15.48 5.30
CA ASP A 605 3.83 16.23 5.90
C ASP A 605 2.77 15.26 6.45
N VAL A 606 2.40 14.28 5.62
CA VAL A 606 1.47 13.20 5.95
C VAL A 606 2.04 12.37 7.10
N MET A 607 3.28 11.90 7.00
CA MET A 607 3.91 11.08 8.05
C MET A 607 4.01 11.80 9.39
N LYS A 608 4.29 13.10 9.40
CA LYS A 608 4.34 13.92 10.62
C LYS A 608 2.96 14.04 11.26
N VAL A 609 1.90 14.28 10.48
CA VAL A 609 0.52 14.35 11.00
C VAL A 609 0.04 12.99 11.50
N LEU A 610 0.34 11.90 10.78
CA LEU A 610 0.04 10.52 11.21
C LEU A 610 0.81 10.12 12.49
N GLY A 611 1.92 10.81 12.81
CA GLY A 611 2.50 10.88 14.14
C GLY A 611 4.00 10.56 14.24
N SER A 612 4.73 10.52 13.13
CA SER A 612 6.17 10.27 13.09
C SER A 612 6.98 11.40 13.75
N LYS A 613 7.78 11.05 14.77
CA LYS A 613 8.75 11.95 15.40
C LYS A 613 10.00 12.12 14.52
N ALA A 614 10.31 11.14 13.66
CA ALA A 614 11.36 11.23 12.67
C ALA A 614 11.02 12.22 11.54
N ALA A 615 9.77 12.23 11.04
CA ALA A 615 9.33 13.18 10.03
C ALA A 615 9.33 14.63 10.56
N ASP A 616 8.82 14.87 11.77
CA ASP A 616 8.91 16.20 12.44
C ASP A 616 10.36 16.68 12.57
N LYS A 617 11.27 15.79 12.99
CA LYS A 617 12.72 16.06 13.09
C LYS A 617 13.37 16.37 11.73
N ILE A 618 12.96 15.70 10.65
CA ILE A 618 13.45 15.99 9.30
C ILE A 618 12.92 17.34 8.84
N LEU A 619 11.60 17.58 8.87
CA LEU A 619 10.96 18.83 8.49
C LEU A 619 11.50 20.04 9.28
N ALA A 620 11.79 19.86 10.58
CA ALA A 620 12.44 20.89 11.40
C ALA A 620 13.86 21.26 10.96
N SER A 621 14.55 20.36 10.25
CA SER A 621 15.89 20.60 9.68
C SER A 621 15.87 21.01 8.19
N SER A 622 14.79 20.69 7.46
CA SER A 622 14.70 20.89 6.02
C SER A 622 13.78 22.03 5.58
N GLU A 623 12.71 22.34 6.34
CA GLU A 623 11.58 23.13 5.83
C GLU A 623 10.93 24.11 6.82
N TYR A 624 10.84 23.83 8.12
CA TYR A 624 10.12 24.72 9.06
C TYR A 624 10.71 26.14 9.17
N GLU A 625 12.01 26.33 8.92
CA GLU A 625 12.63 27.66 8.84
C GLU A 625 12.35 28.37 7.51
N LYS A 626 12.07 27.62 6.44
CA LYS A 626 11.79 28.15 5.09
C LYS A 626 10.33 28.54 4.89
N TYR A 627 9.42 27.84 5.57
CA TYR A 627 7.97 27.96 5.39
C TYR A 627 7.27 28.17 6.76
N PRO A 628 7.21 29.42 7.26
CA PRO A 628 6.50 29.75 8.49
C PRO A 628 5.02 29.30 8.46
N GLY A 629 4.49 28.84 9.59
CA GLY A 629 3.12 28.33 9.70
C GLY A 629 2.96 26.84 9.35
N LEU A 630 3.90 26.24 8.61
CA LEU A 630 3.87 24.80 8.27
C LEU A 630 3.84 23.92 9.53
N LYS A 631 4.70 24.24 10.52
CA LYS A 631 4.79 23.49 11.78
C LYS A 631 3.49 23.60 12.57
N GLU A 632 2.91 24.79 12.61
CA GLU A 632 1.68 25.12 13.33
C GLU A 632 0.48 24.36 12.71
N ASN A 633 0.33 24.41 11.39
CA ASN A 633 -0.73 23.69 10.67
C ASN A 633 -0.62 22.18 10.86
N LEU A 634 0.54 21.57 10.59
CA LEU A 634 0.74 20.13 10.77
C LEU A 634 0.62 19.70 12.24
N THR A 635 0.76 20.60 13.22
CA THR A 635 0.55 20.29 14.64
C THR A 635 -0.92 20.41 15.04
N ARG A 636 -1.67 21.38 14.52
CA ARG A 636 -3.14 21.43 14.62
C ARG A 636 -3.78 20.17 14.05
N LEU A 637 -3.38 19.75 12.85
CA LEU A 637 -3.90 18.54 12.19
C LEU A 637 -3.60 17.27 13.00
N GLN A 638 -2.37 17.12 13.47
CA GLN A 638 -1.95 16.00 14.33
C GLN A 638 -2.77 15.96 15.63
N ASN A 639 -2.95 17.09 16.30
CA ASN A 639 -3.74 17.16 17.53
C ASN A 639 -5.23 16.81 17.28
N GLY A 640 -5.81 17.29 16.18
CA GLY A 640 -7.17 16.93 15.77
C GLY A 640 -7.34 15.44 15.43
N LEU A 641 -6.33 14.83 14.80
CA LEU A 641 -6.30 13.38 14.54
C LEU A 641 -6.24 12.57 15.85
N MET A 642 -5.36 12.96 16.78
CA MET A 642 -5.15 12.25 18.05
C MET A 642 -6.34 12.40 19.01
N ALA A 643 -7.15 13.45 18.87
CA ALA A 643 -8.36 13.66 19.66
C ALA A 643 -9.52 12.73 19.28
N GLU A 644 -9.76 12.50 17.98
CA GLU A 644 -10.88 11.69 17.48
C GLU A 644 -10.48 10.70 16.36
N PRO A 645 -9.51 9.78 16.61
CA PRO A 645 -8.94 8.92 15.57
C PRO A 645 -9.97 8.03 14.87
N GLY A 646 -11.00 7.56 15.59
CA GLY A 646 -12.10 6.77 15.01
C GLY A 646 -12.83 7.50 13.87
N LYS A 647 -12.97 8.82 13.93
CA LYS A 647 -13.60 9.65 12.88
C LYS A 647 -12.69 9.85 11.65
N LYS A 648 -11.40 9.53 11.75
CA LYS A 648 -10.40 9.71 10.68
C LYS A 648 -9.90 8.41 10.05
N PHE A 649 -10.07 7.28 10.75
CA PHE A 649 -9.48 5.99 10.40
C PHE A 649 -10.44 4.80 10.41
N GLY A 650 -11.66 4.93 10.94
CA GLY A 650 -12.62 3.83 11.07
C GLY A 650 -13.83 3.90 10.12
N GLN A 651 -13.81 4.78 9.12
CA GLN A 651 -15.00 5.18 8.35
C GLN A 651 -15.10 4.54 6.96
N THR A 652 -13.95 4.26 6.33
CA THR A 652 -13.82 3.63 5.01
C THR A 652 -12.61 2.70 4.96
N TYR A 653 -12.54 1.80 3.97
CA TYR A 653 -11.37 0.92 3.79
C TYR A 653 -10.07 1.74 3.67
N TYR A 654 -10.04 2.77 2.83
CA TYR A 654 -8.91 3.70 2.69
C TYR A 654 -8.47 4.28 4.03
N SER A 655 -9.42 4.74 4.86
CA SER A 655 -9.12 5.29 6.19
C SER A 655 -8.48 4.24 7.13
N THR A 656 -8.84 2.96 6.99
CA THR A 656 -8.23 1.88 7.78
C THR A 656 -6.81 1.55 7.32
N VAL A 657 -6.51 1.65 6.02
CA VAL A 657 -5.13 1.53 5.51
C VAL A 657 -4.28 2.74 5.93
N LEU A 658 -4.87 3.94 5.97
CA LEU A 658 -4.19 5.13 6.50
C LEU A 658 -3.84 5.01 8.01
N ASN A 659 -4.63 4.24 8.78
CA ASN A 659 -4.27 3.86 10.13
C ASN A 659 -3.07 2.91 10.18
N GLU A 660 -3.01 1.91 9.28
CA GLU A 660 -1.87 0.99 9.19
C GLU A 660 -0.57 1.74 8.86
N ILE A 661 -0.62 2.74 7.94
CA ILE A 661 0.48 3.67 7.64
C ILE A 661 0.90 4.44 8.91
N ALA A 662 -0.07 4.96 9.67
CA ALA A 662 0.20 5.66 10.94
C ALA A 662 0.87 4.73 11.98
N LEU A 663 0.50 3.45 12.01
CA LEU A 663 1.07 2.47 12.94
C LEU A 663 2.46 2.00 12.52
N GLN A 664 2.75 1.90 11.22
CA GLN A 664 4.12 1.70 10.71
C GLN A 664 5.01 2.89 11.07
N VAL A 665 4.59 4.11 10.73
CA VAL A 665 5.43 5.32 10.88
C VAL A 665 5.64 5.76 12.33
N ARG A 666 4.91 5.17 13.27
CA ARG A 666 5.05 5.37 14.72
C ARG A 666 5.79 4.22 15.42
N PHE A 667 6.17 3.15 14.70
CA PHE A 667 7.04 2.08 15.21
C PHE A 667 8.52 2.47 15.06
N GLU A 668 8.86 3.63 15.62
CA GLU A 668 10.14 4.33 15.46
C GLU A 668 11.21 3.90 16.47
N LYS A 669 12.33 4.60 16.48
CA LYS A 669 13.42 4.40 17.43
C LYS A 669 12.94 4.49 18.88
N GLY A 670 13.35 3.53 19.70
CA GLY A 670 12.96 3.45 21.12
C GLY A 670 11.65 2.70 21.38
N ALA A 671 11.10 1.98 20.38
CA ALA A 671 9.96 1.07 20.56
C ALA A 671 10.23 -0.09 21.55
N GLY A 672 11.47 -0.26 22.02
CA GLY A 672 11.82 -1.15 23.12
C GLY A 672 12.24 -2.56 22.72
N PHE A 673 12.70 -2.75 21.48
CA PHE A 673 13.29 -4.00 20.99
C PHE A 673 14.76 -3.77 20.63
N TYR A 674 15.59 -4.81 20.69
CA TYR A 674 17.05 -4.66 20.57
C TYR A 674 17.51 -3.87 19.33
N PHE A 675 16.86 -4.11 18.19
CA PHE A 675 17.12 -3.49 16.89
C PHE A 675 16.50 -2.10 16.72
N THR A 676 15.51 -1.71 17.52
CA THR A 676 14.83 -0.40 17.40
C THR A 676 15.60 0.74 18.07
N GLU A 677 16.81 0.53 18.57
CA GLU A 677 17.51 1.55 19.37
C GLU A 677 18.44 2.46 18.52
N SER A 678 18.37 2.39 17.20
CA SER A 678 19.18 3.19 16.26
C SER A 678 18.36 4.18 15.42
N GLU A 679 19.02 5.18 14.81
CA GLU A 679 18.37 6.08 13.83
C GLU A 679 18.09 5.38 12.49
N ALA A 680 18.72 4.23 12.19
CA ALA A 680 18.42 3.48 10.97
C ALA A 680 17.03 2.85 11.02
N TRP A 681 16.52 2.48 12.20
CA TRP A 681 15.15 2.03 12.36
C TRP A 681 14.11 3.12 12.04
N ASN A 682 14.40 4.39 12.33
CA ASN A 682 13.57 5.51 11.87
C ASN A 682 13.44 5.54 10.33
N LYS A 683 14.54 5.27 9.61
CA LYS A 683 14.51 5.18 8.15
C LYS A 683 13.68 3.98 7.67
N LYS A 684 13.74 2.83 8.36
CA LYS A 684 12.88 1.67 8.07
C LYS A 684 11.41 2.06 8.22
N ALA A 685 11.01 2.61 9.37
CA ALA A 685 9.62 3.01 9.64
C ALA A 685 9.09 4.01 8.59
N LEU A 686 9.91 5.01 8.22
CA LEU A 686 9.57 5.96 7.15
C LEU A 686 9.44 5.29 5.78
N LEU A 687 10.36 4.40 5.39
CA LEU A 687 10.27 3.66 4.12
C LEU A 687 8.99 2.80 4.06
N SER A 688 8.69 2.05 5.12
CA SER A 688 7.52 1.17 5.17
C SER A 688 6.20 1.94 5.01
N ALA A 689 6.10 3.08 5.69
CA ALA A 689 4.92 3.93 5.64
C ALA A 689 4.77 4.67 4.32
N HIS A 690 5.86 5.25 3.76
CA HIS A 690 5.81 5.92 2.46
C HIS A 690 5.55 4.94 1.29
N GLY A 691 6.08 3.71 1.36
CA GLY A 691 5.77 2.66 0.39
C GLY A 691 4.29 2.28 0.40
N THR A 692 3.77 1.94 1.59
CA THR A 692 2.33 1.63 1.78
C THR A 692 1.43 2.82 1.37
N TRP A 693 1.87 4.07 1.56
CA TRP A 693 1.14 5.26 1.10
C TRP A 693 1.15 5.43 -0.42
N ALA A 694 2.28 5.18 -1.09
CA ALA A 694 2.37 5.22 -2.56
C ALA A 694 1.43 4.19 -3.20
N GLU A 695 1.34 2.99 -2.63
CA GLU A 695 0.42 1.92 -3.06
C GLU A 695 -1.06 2.30 -2.84
N LEU A 696 -1.39 2.87 -1.68
CA LEU A 696 -2.75 3.34 -1.40
C LEU A 696 -3.21 4.46 -2.37
N ARG A 697 -2.29 5.34 -2.79
CA ARG A 697 -2.55 6.41 -3.77
C ARG A 697 -2.58 5.90 -5.22
N HIS A 698 -1.84 4.84 -5.54
CA HIS A 698 -1.99 4.05 -6.76
C HIS A 698 -3.42 3.51 -6.87
N ASP A 699 -3.83 2.69 -5.90
CA ASP A 699 -5.07 1.89 -5.99
C ASP A 699 -6.34 2.70 -6.13
N THR A 700 -6.34 3.94 -5.62
CA THR A 700 -7.54 4.79 -5.55
C THR A 700 -7.55 5.97 -6.53
N LEU A 701 -6.57 6.01 -7.44
CA LEU A 701 -6.36 6.99 -8.53
C LEU A 701 -7.61 7.69 -9.09
N LEU A 702 -8.61 6.91 -9.49
CA LEU A 702 -9.80 7.38 -10.20
C LEU A 702 -10.84 8.03 -9.26
N TYR A 703 -10.88 7.56 -8.01
CA TYR A 703 -11.92 7.87 -7.05
C TYR A 703 -11.49 8.93 -6.04
N ALA A 704 -10.28 8.76 -5.49
CA ALA A 704 -9.59 9.81 -4.77
C ALA A 704 -9.11 10.91 -5.74
N VAL A 705 -8.45 11.93 -5.20
CA VAL A 705 -7.70 12.89 -6.02
C VAL A 705 -6.32 12.28 -6.35
N MET A 706 -6.27 11.47 -7.44
CA MET A 706 -5.14 11.01 -8.32
C MET A 706 -3.70 10.77 -7.75
N GLY A 707 -2.85 9.90 -8.34
CA GLY A 707 -3.01 8.89 -9.42
C GLY A 707 -1.77 7.95 -9.65
N GLY A 708 -1.69 6.99 -10.61
CA GLY A 708 -0.53 6.06 -10.92
C GLY A 708 -0.67 4.88 -11.98
N VAL A 709 0.34 3.97 -12.22
CA VAL A 709 0.49 2.50 -12.74
C VAL A 709 0.12 1.87 -14.17
N ALA A 710 0.18 0.55 -14.64
CA ALA A 710 0.45 -0.93 -14.23
C ALA A 710 0.84 -1.95 -15.46
N GLU A 711 0.97 -3.35 -15.59
CA GLU A 711 1.30 -4.68 -14.86
C GLU A 711 1.04 -6.11 -15.66
N CYS A 712 1.87 -7.24 -15.64
CA CYS A 712 1.64 -8.81 -15.80
C CYS A 712 2.89 -9.88 -15.84
N GLY A 713 3.17 -11.07 -15.12
CA GLY A 713 4.33 -12.13 -15.36
C GLY A 713 4.40 -13.74 -14.97
N GLY A 714 5.51 -14.59 -15.19
CA GLY A 714 5.58 -16.16 -15.10
C GLY A 714 6.92 -17.10 -14.89
N ASP A 715 6.87 -18.44 -14.49
CA ASP A 715 7.58 -19.40 -13.44
C ASP A 715 8.63 -20.66 -13.68
N GLY A 716 9.27 -21.36 -12.64
CA GLY A 716 9.93 -22.79 -12.53
C GLY A 716 11.02 -23.18 -11.36
N ILE A 717 11.55 -24.37 -10.78
CA ILE A 717 11.43 -25.91 -10.43
C ILE A 717 12.70 -26.47 -9.56
N GLU A 718 13.08 -27.57 -8.75
CA GLU A 718 12.78 -28.70 -7.67
C GLU A 718 14.15 -29.42 -7.14
N ARG A 719 14.55 -30.43 -6.21
CA ARG A 719 14.33 -31.39 -4.99
C ARG A 719 15.76 -31.96 -4.44
N PRO A 720 16.18 -32.97 -3.53
CA PRO A 720 15.69 -34.02 -2.49
C PRO A 720 16.55 -34.27 -1.10
N THR A 721 16.71 -35.48 -0.42
CA THR A 721 17.20 -35.72 1.05
C THR A 721 17.94 -37.05 1.59
N PHE A 722 18.36 -37.16 2.92
CA PHE A 722 19.25 -38.19 3.65
C PHE A 722 18.82 -38.76 5.09
N ARG A 723 19.71 -39.43 5.90
CA ARG A 723 19.45 -40.17 7.22
C ARG A 723 19.83 -39.52 8.59
N THR A 724 20.51 -38.38 8.63
CA THR A 724 21.13 -37.79 9.85
C THR A 724 20.13 -37.25 10.88
N LYS A 725 20.58 -36.86 12.09
CA LYS A 725 19.75 -36.01 12.96
C LYS A 725 19.52 -34.66 12.27
N PRO A 726 18.27 -34.18 12.13
CA PRO A 726 17.99 -32.92 11.46
C PRO A 726 18.70 -31.76 12.16
N ILE A 727 19.41 -30.95 11.38
CA ILE A 727 20.06 -29.72 11.84
C ILE A 727 18.98 -28.80 12.45
N PRO A 728 19.17 -28.25 13.67
CA PRO A 728 18.18 -27.42 14.36
C PRO A 728 17.57 -26.33 13.47
N GLU A 729 16.26 -26.12 13.61
CA GLU A 729 15.53 -25.11 12.84
C GLU A 729 15.80 -23.70 13.39
N PRO A 730 15.96 -22.69 12.52
CA PRO A 730 16.16 -21.32 12.96
C PRO A 730 14.90 -20.77 13.64
N ILE A 731 15.09 -19.98 14.69
CA ILE A 731 14.00 -19.21 15.29
C ILE A 731 13.76 -17.96 14.44
N HIS A 732 12.72 -18.00 13.61
CA HIS A 732 12.21 -16.83 12.88
C HIS A 732 11.62 -15.78 13.86
N TYR A 733 11.16 -14.64 13.35
CA TYR A 733 10.60 -13.55 14.15
C TYR A 733 9.61 -12.72 13.31
N ILE A 734 8.58 -12.14 13.95
CA ILE A 734 7.64 -11.21 13.31
C ILE A 734 7.93 -9.78 13.80
N GLU A 735 7.87 -8.78 12.92
CA GLU A 735 8.04 -7.36 13.30
C GLU A 735 7.00 -6.97 14.37
N PRO A 736 7.40 -6.61 15.61
CA PRO A 736 6.52 -6.73 16.76
C PRO A 736 5.57 -5.53 16.96
N ASN A 737 5.04 -4.98 15.87
CA ASN A 737 4.05 -3.93 15.83
C ASN A 737 2.63 -4.51 15.97
N LEU A 738 2.29 -5.03 17.16
CA LEU A 738 1.02 -5.73 17.42
C LEU A 738 -0.24 -4.95 16.97
N PRO A 739 -0.33 -3.61 17.13
CA PRO A 739 -1.46 -2.84 16.61
C PRO A 739 -1.57 -2.87 15.08
N PHE A 740 -0.47 -2.89 14.33
CA PHE A 740 -0.51 -3.03 12.86
C PHE A 740 -1.16 -4.36 12.46
N TRP A 741 -0.68 -5.49 13.01
CA TRP A 741 -1.20 -6.83 12.68
C TRP A 741 -2.70 -6.97 12.97
N ARG A 742 -3.17 -6.35 14.06
CA ARG A 742 -4.59 -6.28 14.41
C ARG A 742 -5.41 -5.41 13.44
N ASN A 743 -4.89 -4.27 12.97
CA ASN A 743 -5.59 -3.45 11.99
C ASN A 743 -5.59 -4.05 10.58
N ALA A 744 -4.49 -4.67 10.12
CA ALA A 744 -4.46 -5.38 8.85
C ALA A 744 -5.55 -6.47 8.79
N ALA A 745 -5.70 -7.25 9.87
CA ALA A 745 -6.79 -8.24 9.96
C ALA A 745 -8.20 -7.59 9.92
N LEU A 746 -8.36 -6.39 10.46
CA LEU A 746 -9.64 -5.65 10.44
C LEU A 746 -9.94 -5.04 9.06
N SER A 747 -8.98 -4.38 8.42
CA SER A 747 -9.17 -3.72 7.11
C SER A 747 -9.51 -4.73 6.02
N ILE A 748 -8.88 -5.91 6.03
CA ILE A 748 -9.22 -7.04 5.16
C ILE A 748 -10.66 -7.55 5.41
N LYS A 749 -11.08 -7.70 6.68
CA LYS A 749 -12.46 -8.10 7.04
C LYS A 749 -13.50 -7.06 6.61
N TYR A 750 -13.16 -5.78 6.67
CA TYR A 750 -14.03 -4.67 6.24
C TYR A 750 -14.16 -4.60 4.72
N PHE A 751 -13.08 -4.78 3.96
CA PHE A 751 -13.16 -4.92 2.52
C PHE A 751 -14.03 -6.13 2.13
N ALA A 752 -13.86 -7.27 2.81
CA ALA A 752 -14.72 -8.44 2.64
C ALA A 752 -16.20 -8.14 2.91
N SER A 753 -16.56 -7.38 3.96
CA SER A 753 -17.97 -7.04 4.22
C SER A 753 -18.56 -6.10 3.15
N ILE A 754 -17.80 -5.13 2.65
CA ILE A 754 -18.20 -4.24 1.55
C ILE A 754 -18.54 -5.04 0.29
N VAL A 755 -17.59 -5.85 -0.23
CA VAL A 755 -17.80 -6.57 -1.51
C VAL A 755 -18.91 -7.61 -1.41
N LYS A 756 -19.15 -8.14 -0.21
CA LYS A 756 -20.24 -9.07 0.14
C LYS A 756 -21.60 -8.37 0.20
N GLN A 757 -21.68 -7.18 0.81
CA GLN A 757 -22.89 -6.35 0.91
C GLN A 757 -23.41 -5.93 -0.47
N TYR A 758 -22.55 -5.36 -1.30
CA TYR A 758 -22.93 -4.84 -2.62
C TYR A 758 -22.81 -5.89 -3.75
N LYS A 759 -22.50 -7.16 -3.40
CA LYS A 759 -22.39 -8.31 -4.31
C LYS A 759 -21.43 -8.06 -5.48
N LEU A 760 -20.27 -7.50 -5.17
CA LEU A 760 -19.27 -7.06 -6.15
C LEU A 760 -18.32 -8.19 -6.57
N ILE A 761 -18.19 -9.24 -5.74
CA ILE A 761 -17.24 -10.33 -5.94
C ILE A 761 -17.94 -11.68 -5.66
N ARG A 762 -17.48 -12.74 -6.33
CA ARG A 762 -17.96 -14.13 -6.17
C ARG A 762 -17.70 -14.65 -4.74
N PRO A 763 -18.59 -15.44 -4.13
CA PRO A 763 -18.41 -15.94 -2.75
C PRO A 763 -17.07 -16.64 -2.47
N THR A 764 -16.57 -17.46 -3.40
CA THR A 764 -15.28 -18.17 -3.27
C THR A 764 -14.08 -17.23 -3.14
N SER A 765 -14.14 -16.07 -3.79
CA SER A 765 -13.08 -15.06 -3.75
C SER A 765 -13.18 -14.23 -2.45
N ILE A 766 -14.40 -14.06 -1.90
CA ILE A 766 -14.62 -13.48 -0.56
C ILE A 766 -14.03 -14.40 0.52
N GLU A 767 -14.24 -15.72 0.44
CA GLU A 767 -13.62 -16.70 1.35
C GLU A 767 -12.07 -16.60 1.33
N ARG A 768 -11.46 -16.30 0.18
CA ARG A 768 -10.01 -16.05 0.09
C ARG A 768 -9.59 -14.76 0.79
N ILE A 769 -10.32 -13.66 0.60
CA ILE A 769 -10.07 -12.40 1.33
C ILE A 769 -10.20 -12.63 2.84
N GLU A 770 -11.25 -13.32 3.30
CA GLU A 770 -11.45 -13.68 4.71
C GLU A 770 -10.28 -14.57 5.25
N SER A 771 -9.71 -15.45 4.43
CA SER A 771 -8.54 -16.27 4.80
C SER A 771 -7.25 -15.46 4.99
N PHE A 772 -7.08 -14.35 4.27
CA PHE A 772 -5.93 -13.45 4.46
C PHE A 772 -6.00 -12.74 5.82
N ALA A 773 -7.20 -12.37 6.27
CA ALA A 773 -7.36 -11.82 7.62
C ALA A 773 -6.98 -12.83 8.72
N ALA A 774 -7.18 -14.14 8.49
CA ALA A 774 -6.76 -15.18 9.43
C ALA A 774 -5.23 -15.35 9.50
N ILE A 775 -4.49 -15.10 8.41
CA ILE A 775 -3.02 -15.00 8.43
C ILE A 775 -2.60 -13.85 9.36
N CYS A 776 -3.25 -12.68 9.23
CA CYS A 776 -2.96 -11.50 10.04
C CYS A 776 -3.32 -11.71 11.53
N ASP A 777 -4.47 -12.32 11.84
CA ASP A 777 -4.86 -12.69 13.21
C ASP A 777 -3.83 -13.64 13.86
N LYS A 778 -3.32 -14.62 13.10
CA LYS A 778 -2.32 -15.58 13.61
C LYS A 778 -0.96 -14.91 13.81
N ALA A 779 -0.53 -14.04 12.90
CA ALA A 779 0.69 -13.25 13.07
C ALA A 779 0.60 -12.32 14.28
N ALA A 780 -0.56 -11.69 14.54
CA ALA A 780 -0.81 -10.93 15.76
C ALA A 780 -0.70 -11.81 17.03
N SER A 781 -1.26 -13.03 17.01
CA SER A 781 -1.19 -13.97 18.13
C SER A 781 0.24 -14.48 18.43
N ILE A 782 1.09 -14.61 17.40
CA ILE A 782 2.52 -14.91 17.57
C ILE A 782 3.25 -13.69 18.13
N THR A 783 3.05 -12.52 17.51
CA THR A 783 3.64 -11.23 17.93
C THR A 783 3.36 -10.92 19.41
N GLU A 784 2.13 -11.13 19.88
CA GLU A 784 1.75 -10.88 21.28
C GLU A 784 2.52 -11.78 22.28
N LYS A 785 2.85 -13.02 21.89
CA LYS A 785 3.69 -13.92 22.68
C LYS A 785 5.17 -13.47 22.64
N GLU A 786 5.67 -13.05 21.47
CA GLU A 786 7.06 -12.57 21.27
C GLU A 786 7.35 -11.28 22.07
N ILE A 787 6.42 -10.32 22.07
CA ILE A 787 6.45 -9.11 22.91
C ILE A 787 6.57 -9.46 24.41
N GLN A 788 5.88 -10.52 24.83
CA GLN A 788 5.85 -11.00 26.22
C GLN A 788 7.05 -11.91 26.57
N ASN A 789 7.97 -12.17 25.64
CA ASN A 789 9.05 -13.19 25.75
C ASN A 789 8.52 -14.57 26.20
N LYS A 790 7.34 -14.97 25.71
CA LYS A 790 6.77 -16.31 25.91
C LYS A 790 7.23 -17.23 24.78
N ASN A 791 7.54 -18.49 25.11
CA ASN A 791 7.92 -19.50 24.12
C ASN A 791 6.84 -19.65 23.04
N ILE A 792 7.23 -19.41 21.78
CA ILE A 792 6.42 -19.73 20.60
C ILE A 792 6.44 -21.25 20.38
N SER A 793 5.32 -21.82 19.90
CA SER A 793 5.24 -23.26 19.64
C SER A 793 6.05 -23.65 18.39
N LEU A 794 6.54 -24.89 18.31
CA LEU A 794 7.26 -25.36 17.12
C LEU A 794 6.38 -25.31 15.84
N GLN A 795 5.07 -25.46 15.99
CA GLN A 795 4.10 -25.29 14.89
C GLN A 795 3.96 -23.84 14.44
N ASP A 796 3.98 -22.88 15.37
CA ASP A 796 3.98 -21.45 15.07
C ASP A 796 5.31 -21.03 14.42
N ILE A 797 6.47 -21.46 14.96
CA ILE A 797 7.81 -21.19 14.41
C ILE A 797 7.90 -21.67 12.96
N ARG A 798 7.45 -22.90 12.68
CA ARG A 798 7.44 -23.50 11.32
C ARG A 798 6.45 -22.86 10.35
N TRP A 799 5.51 -22.04 10.83
CA TRP A 799 4.54 -21.33 10.00
C TRP A 799 4.99 -19.92 9.58
N ILE A 800 5.82 -19.25 10.38
CA ILE A 800 6.42 -17.95 10.00
C ILE A 800 7.06 -17.99 8.58
N PRO A 801 7.85 -19.01 8.18
CA PRO A 801 8.38 -19.12 6.82
C PRO A 801 7.36 -19.53 5.73
N THR A 802 6.13 -19.92 6.08
CA THR A 802 5.09 -20.29 5.08
C THR A 802 4.20 -19.12 4.69
N ILE A 803 4.20 -18.01 5.45
CA ILE A 803 3.37 -16.82 5.20
C ILE A 803 3.44 -16.35 3.73
N ALA A 804 4.62 -16.15 3.16
CA ALA A 804 4.76 -15.72 1.76
C ALA A 804 4.16 -16.73 0.74
N ASN A 805 4.17 -18.02 1.05
CA ASN A 805 3.56 -19.08 0.23
C ASN A 805 2.06 -19.22 0.42
N GLU A 806 1.50 -18.63 1.48
CA GLU A 806 0.06 -18.48 1.69
C GLU A 806 -0.42 -17.22 0.94
N LEU A 807 0.31 -16.09 1.04
CA LEU A 807 0.06 -14.84 0.30
C LEU A 807 0.14 -15.03 -1.23
N ALA A 808 1.14 -15.76 -1.74
CA ALA A 808 1.26 -16.08 -3.17
C ALA A 808 0.00 -16.72 -3.76
N LYS A 809 -0.70 -17.57 -3.00
CA LYS A 809 -1.94 -18.24 -3.44
C LYS A 809 -3.17 -17.34 -3.43
N LEU A 810 -3.08 -16.17 -2.79
CA LEU A 810 -4.16 -15.21 -2.64
C LEU A 810 -4.11 -14.14 -3.73
N VAL A 811 -2.91 -13.62 -4.02
CA VAL A 811 -2.64 -12.69 -5.14
C VAL A 811 -3.15 -13.23 -6.49
N LEU A 812 -3.11 -14.56 -6.68
CA LEU A 812 -3.50 -15.23 -7.93
C LEU A 812 -5.00 -15.60 -8.06
N GLU A 813 -5.85 -15.29 -7.07
CA GLU A 813 -7.31 -15.60 -7.17
C GLU A 813 -7.99 -14.81 -8.31
N PHE A 814 -7.56 -13.58 -8.52
CA PHE A 814 -8.13 -12.65 -9.50
C PHE A 814 -7.48 -12.77 -10.88
N THR A 815 -6.28 -13.34 -11.00
CA THR A 815 -5.61 -13.61 -12.29
C THR A 815 -6.09 -14.90 -12.98
N HIS A 816 -7.08 -15.60 -12.39
CA HIS A 816 -7.58 -16.90 -12.85
C HIS A 816 -6.49 -17.99 -12.96
N GLY A 817 -5.33 -17.79 -12.31
CA GLY A 817 -4.19 -18.71 -12.34
C GLY A 817 -3.32 -18.63 -13.60
N TYR A 818 -3.48 -17.62 -14.46
CA TYR A 818 -2.62 -17.41 -15.63
C TYR A 818 -2.19 -15.95 -15.78
N VAL A 819 -1.03 -15.73 -16.41
CA VAL A 819 -0.40 -14.43 -16.56
C VAL A 819 0.51 -14.44 -17.82
N ASP A 820 0.54 -13.34 -18.60
CA ASP A 820 0.99 -13.35 -20.01
C ASP A 820 2.26 -12.51 -20.34
N ASP A 821 2.45 -11.33 -19.73
CA ASP A 821 3.62 -10.41 -19.92
C ASP A 821 4.81 -10.83 -18.99
N LYS A 822 5.73 -9.95 -18.53
CA LYS A 822 6.58 -10.17 -17.31
C LYS A 822 6.68 -9.05 -16.24
N ASP A 823 5.75 -8.08 -16.15
CA ASP A 823 5.76 -6.91 -15.25
C ASP A 823 4.61 -6.75 -14.19
N GLU A 824 3.83 -7.78 -13.78
CA GLU A 824 2.78 -7.67 -12.68
C GLU A 824 3.51 -7.81 -11.39
N LEU A 825 4.08 -9.00 -11.32
CA LEU A 825 4.93 -9.55 -10.29
C LEU A 825 6.21 -8.70 -10.09
N LYS A 826 6.34 -7.59 -10.81
CA LYS A 826 7.28 -6.50 -10.54
C LYS A 826 6.57 -5.43 -9.73
N MET A 827 6.96 -5.33 -8.47
CA MET A 827 6.44 -4.42 -7.45
C MET A 827 6.52 -2.94 -7.84
N ALA A 828 7.51 -2.52 -8.63
CA ALA A 828 7.86 -1.10 -8.76
C ALA A 828 6.78 -0.26 -9.43
N LEU A 829 6.06 0.53 -8.64
CA LEU A 829 4.91 1.35 -9.07
C LEU A 829 5.19 2.85 -8.92
N ILE A 830 4.52 3.68 -9.74
CA ILE A 830 4.62 5.14 -9.67
C ILE A 830 3.26 5.84 -9.68
N ALA A 831 3.16 6.90 -8.88
CA ALA A 831 1.93 7.62 -8.57
C ALA A 831 2.11 9.15 -8.54
N ASP A 832 1.30 9.91 -9.31
CA ASP A 832 1.28 11.38 -9.30
C ASP A 832 0.33 11.95 -8.23
N VAL A 833 0.86 12.27 -7.04
CA VAL A 833 0.06 12.61 -5.83
C VAL A 833 -0.30 14.10 -5.66
N PHE A 834 0.29 14.99 -6.46
CA PHE A 834 0.00 16.43 -6.44
C PHE A 834 0.34 17.07 -7.79
N LYS A 835 -0.41 18.10 -8.23
CA LYS A 835 -0.16 18.85 -9.48
C LYS A 835 -0.23 20.35 -9.22
N ILE A 836 0.78 21.10 -9.69
CA ILE A 836 0.75 22.56 -9.76
C ILE A 836 1.18 23.04 -11.15
N GLY A 837 0.28 23.74 -11.84
CA GLY A 837 0.51 24.23 -13.20
C GLY A 837 0.86 23.08 -14.17
N SER A 838 2.08 23.13 -14.70
CA SER A 838 2.64 22.12 -15.63
C SER A 838 3.58 21.11 -14.98
N THR A 839 3.57 20.99 -13.64
CA THR A 839 4.45 20.09 -12.88
C THR A 839 3.63 19.23 -11.92
N SER A 840 3.95 17.94 -11.84
CA SER A 840 3.38 17.02 -10.85
C SER A 840 4.46 16.46 -9.92
N LEU A 841 4.08 16.15 -8.68
CA LEU A 841 4.87 15.38 -7.73
C LEU A 841 4.57 13.89 -7.93
N GLN A 842 5.56 13.12 -8.37
CA GLN A 842 5.47 11.67 -8.48
C GLN A 842 6.18 11.01 -7.29
N VAL A 843 5.51 10.03 -6.68
CA VAL A 843 6.04 9.13 -5.65
C VAL A 843 5.98 7.70 -6.17
N GLY A 844 6.83 6.80 -5.67
CA GLY A 844 6.80 5.42 -6.13
C GLY A 844 7.64 4.45 -5.34
N THR A 845 7.49 3.17 -5.65
CA THR A 845 8.30 2.06 -5.11
C THR A 845 9.24 1.51 -6.18
N GLY A 846 10.21 0.71 -5.76
CA GLY A 846 11.10 -0.06 -6.64
C GLY A 846 11.24 -1.49 -6.16
N ILE A 847 12.27 -2.19 -6.63
CA ILE A 847 12.72 -3.47 -6.05
C ILE A 847 12.91 -3.28 -4.52
N PRO A 848 12.46 -4.22 -3.67
CA PRO A 848 12.67 -4.15 -2.21
C PRO A 848 14.13 -3.98 -1.81
N TYR A 849 14.35 -3.38 -0.63
CA TYR A 849 15.64 -3.49 0.05
C TYR A 849 15.63 -4.77 0.91
N ARG A 850 16.71 -5.55 0.85
CA ARG A 850 16.98 -6.59 1.86
C ARG A 850 17.40 -5.89 3.15
N ILE A 851 16.85 -6.32 4.27
CA ILE A 851 17.29 -5.87 5.60
C ILE A 851 17.87 -7.01 6.42
N TYR A 852 18.95 -6.71 7.16
CA TYR A 852 19.55 -7.61 8.14
C TYR A 852 19.30 -7.04 9.54
N VAL A 853 18.59 -7.79 10.38
CA VAL A 853 18.13 -7.36 11.70
C VAL A 853 18.81 -8.20 12.78
N PRO A 854 19.58 -7.59 13.71
CA PRO A 854 20.12 -8.29 14.86
C PRO A 854 19.04 -8.48 15.93
N LEU A 855 18.72 -9.72 16.23
CA LEU A 855 17.73 -10.10 17.25
C LEU A 855 18.43 -10.58 18.51
N ASN A 856 17.84 -10.27 19.66
CA ASN A 856 18.23 -10.75 20.99
C ASN A 856 16.96 -10.85 21.84
N ASP A 857 16.49 -12.07 22.08
CA ASP A 857 15.25 -12.38 22.79
C ASP A 857 15.40 -13.66 23.66
N ALA A 858 14.35 -14.05 24.37
CA ALA A 858 14.41 -15.18 25.33
C ALA A 858 14.39 -16.57 24.67
N GLN A 859 14.15 -16.67 23.36
CA GLN A 859 13.84 -17.93 22.67
C GLN A 859 14.90 -18.29 21.62
N GLY A 860 15.22 -17.37 20.70
CA GLY A 860 16.22 -17.57 19.66
C GLY A 860 17.60 -17.03 20.01
N GLY A 861 17.73 -16.29 21.12
CA GLY A 861 19.00 -15.67 21.51
C GLY A 861 19.53 -14.70 20.45
N LYS A 862 20.86 -14.57 20.37
CA LYS A 862 21.55 -13.56 19.55
C LYS A 862 21.79 -14.05 18.13
N ARG A 863 21.01 -13.56 17.16
CA ARG A 863 21.04 -14.01 15.77
C ARG A 863 20.82 -12.85 14.79
N ILE A 864 21.34 -12.97 13.57
CA ILE A 864 21.05 -12.04 12.48
C ILE A 864 19.97 -12.65 11.59
N ALA A 865 18.82 -11.99 11.52
CA ALA A 865 17.69 -12.39 10.69
C ALA A 865 17.62 -11.55 9.40
N VAL A 866 17.08 -12.14 8.32
CA VAL A 866 16.88 -11.47 7.03
C VAL A 866 15.39 -11.17 6.81
N GLY A 867 15.08 -9.96 6.34
CA GLY A 867 13.74 -9.55 5.92
C GLY A 867 13.83 -8.59 4.74
N TYR A 868 12.69 -8.01 4.35
CA TYR A 868 12.60 -7.04 3.25
C TYR A 868 11.74 -5.84 3.63
N CYS A 869 12.10 -4.66 3.13
CA CYS A 869 11.30 -3.45 3.28
C CYS A 869 11.14 -2.72 1.94
N PHE A 870 10.17 -1.81 1.89
CA PHE A 870 9.95 -0.92 0.75
C PHE A 870 11.22 -0.14 0.35
N SER A 871 11.40 0.06 -0.96
CA SER A 871 12.17 1.18 -1.49
C SER A 871 11.20 2.29 -1.90
N TYR A 872 11.63 3.55 -1.79
CA TYR A 872 10.74 4.71 -1.97
C TYR A 872 11.42 5.86 -2.71
N TYR A 873 10.65 6.52 -3.57
CA TYR A 873 11.03 7.61 -4.46
C TYR A 873 10.00 8.75 -4.36
N GLU A 874 10.46 10.00 -4.44
CA GLU A 874 9.64 11.22 -4.38
C GLU A 874 10.35 12.31 -5.20
N PHE A 875 9.77 12.74 -6.32
CA PHE A 875 10.39 13.71 -7.23
C PHE A 875 9.38 14.47 -8.10
N LEU A 876 9.80 15.59 -8.67
CA LEU A 876 8.97 16.40 -9.58
C LEU A 876 9.18 16.00 -11.04
N GLN A 877 8.09 15.90 -11.80
CA GLN A 877 8.06 15.56 -13.22
C GLN A 877 7.11 16.50 -13.99
N PRO A 878 7.41 16.91 -15.24
CA PRO A 878 6.49 17.72 -16.04
C PRO A 878 5.18 16.98 -16.33
N SER A 879 4.03 17.65 -16.20
CA SER A 879 2.71 17.02 -16.37
C SER A 879 2.39 16.58 -17.81
N ASN A 880 3.26 16.89 -18.78
CA ASN A 880 3.20 16.42 -20.16
C ASN A 880 4.22 15.31 -20.49
N ASP A 881 4.98 14.85 -19.50
CA ASP A 881 6.02 13.81 -19.60
C ASP A 881 6.02 12.94 -18.32
N LEU A 882 4.83 12.61 -17.81
CA LEU A 882 4.66 11.80 -16.60
C LEU A 882 5.09 10.35 -16.84
N TYR A 883 5.83 9.78 -15.89
CA TYR A 883 6.13 8.35 -15.94
C TYR A 883 4.87 7.53 -15.63
N THR A 884 4.55 6.59 -16.52
CA THR A 884 3.65 5.45 -16.28
C THR A 884 4.47 4.27 -15.76
N ASP A 885 3.83 3.26 -15.16
CA ASP A 885 4.56 2.06 -14.67
C ASP A 885 5.41 1.39 -15.74
N LYS A 886 4.90 1.29 -16.98
CA LYS A 886 5.67 0.69 -18.07
C LYS A 886 7.00 1.43 -18.31
N THR A 887 7.02 2.75 -18.15
CA THR A 887 8.25 3.55 -18.19
C THR A 887 9.05 3.48 -16.90
N TRP A 888 8.40 3.43 -15.73
CA TRP A 888 9.03 3.38 -14.42
C TRP A 888 9.72 2.04 -14.15
N LYS A 889 9.04 0.91 -14.39
CA LYS A 889 9.62 -0.44 -14.46
C LYS A 889 10.70 -0.50 -15.55
N GLY A 890 10.50 0.21 -16.66
CA GLY A 890 11.51 0.46 -17.69
C GLY A 890 12.81 1.08 -17.13
N LEU A 891 12.72 2.02 -16.19
CA LEU A 891 13.86 2.63 -15.49
C LEU A 891 14.43 1.69 -14.41
N VAL A 892 13.62 1.34 -13.41
CA VAL A 892 14.01 0.60 -12.20
C VAL A 892 14.73 -0.71 -12.52
N TYR A 893 14.20 -1.53 -13.44
CA TYR A 893 14.78 -2.86 -13.71
C TYR A 893 15.87 -2.85 -14.79
N ASN A 894 16.09 -1.75 -15.54
CA ASN A 894 17.09 -1.73 -16.63
C ASN A 894 18.24 -0.73 -16.44
N TYR A 895 18.00 0.40 -15.77
CA TYR A 895 19.00 1.45 -15.55
C TYR A 895 19.56 1.45 -14.12
N GLY A 896 18.88 0.79 -13.17
CA GLY A 896 19.40 0.54 -11.83
C GLY A 896 19.02 1.61 -10.81
N GLU A 897 19.99 2.17 -10.11
CA GLU A 897 19.77 3.04 -8.95
C GLU A 897 19.40 4.47 -9.34
N LEU A 898 18.15 4.86 -9.07
CA LEU A 898 17.60 6.19 -9.30
C LEU A 898 17.75 7.06 -8.03
N GLU A 899 18.98 7.20 -7.53
CA GLU A 899 19.29 8.01 -6.32
C GLU A 899 18.96 9.50 -6.51
N ASP A 900 18.88 10.00 -7.75
CA ASP A 900 18.40 11.34 -8.09
C ASP A 900 16.89 11.51 -7.80
N LYS A 901 16.13 10.41 -7.76
CA LYS A 901 14.67 10.36 -7.59
C LYS A 901 14.23 9.99 -6.17
N LYS A 902 15.16 9.75 -5.26
CA LYS A 902 14.87 9.49 -3.84
C LYS A 902 14.78 10.80 -3.06
N PRO A 903 13.93 10.91 -2.02
CA PRO A 903 13.99 12.04 -1.10
C PRO A 903 15.31 12.01 -0.30
N GLU A 904 15.85 13.19 0.04
CA GLU A 904 17.22 13.34 0.57
C GLU A 904 17.51 12.48 1.83
N TRP A 905 16.49 12.21 2.65
CA TRP A 905 16.62 11.39 3.86
C TRP A 905 16.87 9.90 3.59
N SER A 906 16.50 9.37 2.41
CA SER A 906 16.66 7.96 2.03
C SER A 906 17.79 7.70 1.01
N LYS A 907 18.51 8.73 0.57
CA LYS A 907 19.66 8.59 -0.35
C LYS A 907 20.87 7.90 0.31
N ASN A 908 21.61 7.14 -0.50
CA ASN A 908 22.88 6.49 -0.15
C ASN A 908 22.83 5.65 1.15
N ILE A 909 21.67 5.06 1.50
CA ILE A 909 21.50 4.25 2.72
C ILE A 909 21.80 2.76 2.55
N MET A 910 22.01 2.31 1.31
CA MET A 910 22.12 0.90 0.95
C MET A 910 23.59 0.46 0.83
N MET A 911 23.88 -0.75 1.28
CA MET A 911 25.03 -1.51 0.80
C MET A 911 24.76 -2.05 -0.63
N PRO A 912 25.81 -2.27 -1.45
CA PRO A 912 25.67 -2.94 -2.75
C PRO A 912 25.02 -4.33 -2.66
N ALA A 913 24.51 -4.80 -3.81
CA ALA A 913 24.10 -6.20 -3.97
C ALA A 913 25.33 -7.14 -3.95
N GLU A 914 25.08 -8.43 -3.71
CA GLU A 914 26.09 -9.45 -3.36
C GLU A 914 26.68 -10.23 -4.55
#